data_AF-A0A6C0IBY4-F1
#
_entry.id   AF-A0A6C0IBY4-F1
#
_cell.length_a   1.000
_cell.length_b   1.000
_cell.length_c   1.000
_cell.angle_alpha   90.00
_cell.angle_beta   90.00
_cell.angle_gamma   90.00
#
_symmetry.space_group_name_H-M   'P 1'
#
loop_
_entity.id
_entity.type
_entity.pdbx_description
1 polymer ?
#
loop_
_entity_poly.entity_id
_entity_poly.type
_entity_poly.pdbx_seq_one_letter_code
_entity_poly.pdbx_strand_id
1 'polypeptide(L)'
;MKYIILCGGIGKRCSGYSLPKPLNYVHGKHMIEHVIQNVPSREIYIIYNIYLDKYNFQEIIINRFQEHTFHFSKVDYLTRGAVETAYVGIQSLDIPSDESIVFMDNDNMCTFPQEFIDNPTKNDFIGYGIDYTKTNYSFIVIDKDTNHITDIAEKVKISDNYCCGVYGFASVESFTVAAKEMLYKNTKTKNEFYFSQLYWNKIHNKEVILSEGIMPSHRRRILPNTTNSEGLCSNKATGGVLPVLMESAIHIGSYDEITSQQSLVEKTPLRICFDLDNTLVTYPTVPGDYTSVKPIPNMIQLLERLHKEGHEIIIHTTRSIKSTEFATITIQTLEQFNIPYDELIFGKPCADIYINDRAMNPYINNISQFGLFFDESDYIPNKISTNKNNTIERKGDVIYKTGPEESMKGELFYYQNIPPQFAQYFPKLLGFTKFDDKIQLQLEFISGIPLYYLYKNKLITEKIINDVVDIIHKLNCGYELGVHGKGAKSLCTTNVIVTYRDEYKLIGMKKSESGDYGKGADLFPRIGFADSDTLHKSIDKEYIDWVNNIYLKKCKEVEIKLETRNECVICNHPLDVFFSLDNVPNKLTCVTEICTNNSTMDFSQCPNCNTIQLKKMIPLNILYEESHNFVSVGKVWEKYFEMFINYFQNIINTQPNSTILEIGCPSGKIARNVHNYNKYIIVDPNQNTDEKFSENIVFKTGLFDDNFIINEKIDIIVHSHLFEHIYEPSKFVKKCYEILNDDGEMFFGVPNMTNFIEGKSTPFLGIFFEHTIFLNDENISYLLTQNGFEIIRIHYYEKHSVLYHCKKMKVGVTPLLSLSPDDSYNVGFQITNYKYNFTSITEQYKQFIETCNEKISNTTKNVYLFGASYNTQILLLLGLQVENINGILDNCKTKQGKYLYGFNLQIFDPLILKNNDCIVILQNGYYNNEIMNQIQLLNGNTEII
;
A
#
# COMPACT_ATOMS: atom_id res chain seq x y z
N MET A 1 27.35 -31.75 -0.24
CA MET A 1 27.09 -30.31 -0.10
C MET A 1 26.01 -29.92 -1.09
N LYS A 2 24.98 -29.18 -0.67
CA LYS A 2 23.88 -28.72 -1.54
C LYS A 2 24.02 -27.24 -1.89
N TYR A 3 23.62 -26.86 -3.11
CA TYR A 3 23.69 -25.49 -3.63
C TYR A 3 22.30 -24.89 -3.74
N ILE A 4 22.09 -23.72 -3.11
CA ILE A 4 20.79 -23.09 -2.92
C ILE A 4 20.81 -21.65 -3.48
N ILE A 5 20.12 -21.42 -4.60
CA ILE A 5 20.00 -20.08 -5.20
C ILE A 5 18.84 -19.31 -4.56
N LEU A 6 19.08 -18.06 -4.14
CA LEU A 6 18.10 -17.20 -3.48
C LEU A 6 17.46 -16.20 -4.44
N CYS A 7 16.18 -16.40 -4.76
CA CYS A 7 15.34 -15.58 -5.64
C CYS A 7 14.17 -14.90 -4.87
N GLY A 8 14.38 -14.53 -3.60
CA GLY A 8 13.32 -14.02 -2.71
C GLY A 8 12.99 -12.52 -2.82
N GLY A 9 13.86 -11.71 -3.45
CA GLY A 9 13.77 -10.24 -3.41
C GLY A 9 13.22 -9.61 -4.70
N ILE A 10 12.24 -8.71 -4.56
CA ILE A 10 11.54 -8.03 -5.68
C ILE A 10 12.44 -7.11 -6.54
N GLY A 11 13.64 -6.73 -6.07
CA GLY A 11 14.60 -5.98 -6.90
C GLY A 11 14.26 -4.48 -7.09
N LYS A 12 13.89 -3.77 -6.03
CA LYS A 12 13.48 -2.34 -6.04
C LYS A 12 14.48 -1.31 -6.64
N ARG A 13 15.70 -1.70 -7.04
CA ARG A 13 16.71 -0.79 -7.64
C ARG A 13 16.64 -0.71 -9.17
N CYS A 14 15.66 -1.35 -9.80
CA CYS A 14 15.61 -1.58 -11.24
C CYS A 14 14.42 -0.88 -11.92
N SER A 15 14.25 0.43 -11.69
CA SER A 15 13.29 1.28 -12.42
C SER A 15 13.75 1.47 -13.88
N GLY A 16 13.43 0.49 -14.73
CA GLY A 16 13.84 0.48 -16.15
C GLY A 16 13.82 -0.89 -16.84
N TYR A 17 13.57 -1.98 -16.10
CA TYR A 17 13.52 -3.34 -16.65
C TYR A 17 12.08 -3.84 -16.86
N SER A 18 11.86 -4.66 -17.88
CA SER A 18 10.56 -5.20 -18.27
C SER A 18 10.16 -6.50 -17.56
N LEU A 19 11.12 -7.22 -16.98
CA LEU A 19 10.91 -8.48 -16.25
C LEU A 19 11.48 -8.39 -14.82
N PRO A 20 11.12 -9.33 -13.91
CA PRO A 20 11.76 -9.40 -12.60
C PRO A 20 13.23 -9.79 -12.71
N LYS A 21 14.04 -9.38 -11.72
CA LYS A 21 15.51 -9.49 -11.77
C LYS A 21 16.06 -10.84 -12.26
N PRO A 22 15.66 -12.03 -11.74
CA PRO A 22 16.18 -13.32 -12.21
C PRO A 22 15.84 -13.62 -13.68
N LEU A 23 14.73 -13.05 -14.19
CA LEU A 23 14.22 -13.23 -15.54
C LEU A 23 14.61 -12.09 -16.50
N ASN A 24 15.38 -11.09 -16.06
CA ASN A 24 15.87 -10.06 -16.96
C ASN A 24 16.81 -10.65 -18.00
N TYR A 25 16.67 -10.24 -19.26
CA TYR A 25 17.54 -10.70 -20.33
C TYR A 25 18.92 -10.04 -20.24
N VAL A 26 19.96 -10.88 -20.21
CA VAL A 26 21.37 -10.51 -20.32
C VAL A 26 21.92 -11.28 -21.52
N HIS A 27 22.21 -10.58 -22.62
CA HIS A 27 22.63 -11.16 -23.90
C HIS A 27 21.72 -12.29 -24.43
N GLY A 28 20.39 -12.13 -24.28
CA GLY A 28 19.37 -13.04 -24.82
C GLY A 28 19.02 -14.25 -23.94
N LYS A 29 19.80 -14.53 -22.89
CA LYS A 29 19.46 -15.51 -21.83
C LYS A 29 18.89 -14.78 -20.60
N HIS A 30 18.03 -15.41 -19.79
CA HIS A 30 17.62 -14.83 -18.51
C HIS A 30 18.82 -14.77 -17.54
N MET A 31 18.87 -13.76 -16.67
CA MET A 31 19.97 -13.52 -15.72
C MET A 31 20.35 -14.75 -14.90
N ILE A 32 19.35 -15.46 -14.38
CA ILE A 32 19.55 -16.68 -13.59
C ILE A 32 20.14 -17.85 -14.38
N GLU A 33 20.00 -17.88 -15.71
CA GLU A 33 20.62 -18.92 -16.55
C GLU A 33 22.16 -18.84 -16.46
N HIS A 34 22.71 -17.62 -16.45
CA HIS A 34 24.14 -17.39 -16.28
C HIS A 34 24.65 -17.81 -14.90
N VAL A 35 23.81 -17.70 -13.86
CA VAL A 35 24.17 -18.17 -12.50
C VAL A 35 24.14 -19.70 -12.43
N ILE A 36 23.05 -20.34 -12.90
CA ILE A 36 22.88 -21.80 -12.89
C ILE A 36 24.04 -22.50 -13.64
N GLN A 37 24.48 -21.94 -14.78
CA GLN A 37 25.59 -22.49 -15.57
C GLN A 37 26.94 -22.54 -14.82
N ASN A 38 27.10 -21.79 -13.72
CA ASN A 38 28.32 -21.75 -12.92
C ASN A 38 28.19 -22.51 -11.57
N VAL A 39 27.05 -23.15 -11.30
CA VAL A 39 26.88 -23.98 -10.09
C VAL A 39 27.56 -25.35 -10.30
N PRO A 40 28.49 -25.78 -9.43
CA PRO A 40 29.21 -27.05 -9.58
C PRO A 40 28.38 -28.27 -9.12
N SER A 41 27.10 -28.32 -9.52
CA SER A 41 26.17 -29.41 -9.22
C SER A 41 25.05 -29.46 -10.25
N ARG A 42 24.68 -30.68 -10.69
CA ARG A 42 23.45 -30.90 -11.48
C ARG A 42 22.18 -30.90 -10.62
N GLU A 43 22.30 -31.08 -9.31
CA GLU A 43 21.20 -30.98 -8.36
C GLU A 43 21.24 -29.59 -7.70
N ILE A 44 20.22 -28.77 -7.98
CA ILE A 44 20.17 -27.35 -7.59
C ILE A 44 18.87 -27.08 -6.84
N TYR A 45 18.99 -26.39 -5.71
CA TYR A 45 17.87 -25.97 -4.89
C TYR A 45 17.62 -24.48 -5.16
N ILE A 46 16.35 -24.08 -5.30
CA ILE A 46 16.00 -22.68 -5.59
C ILE A 46 14.92 -22.24 -4.61
N ILE A 47 15.27 -21.32 -3.71
CA ILE A 47 14.31 -20.66 -2.82
C ILE A 47 13.86 -19.37 -3.49
N TYR A 48 12.58 -19.25 -3.82
CA TYR A 48 12.08 -18.13 -4.63
C TYR A 48 10.76 -17.57 -4.13
N ASN A 49 10.46 -16.32 -4.47
CA ASN A 49 9.20 -15.69 -4.07
C ASN A 49 8.06 -16.02 -5.05
N ILE A 50 6.86 -16.27 -4.50
CA ILE A 50 5.63 -16.57 -5.26
C ILE A 50 5.32 -15.58 -6.40
N TYR A 51 5.74 -14.31 -6.33
CA TYR A 51 5.49 -13.36 -7.42
C TYR A 51 6.11 -13.79 -8.77
N LEU A 52 7.09 -14.70 -8.77
CA LEU A 52 7.71 -15.23 -9.98
C LEU A 52 6.82 -16.27 -10.71
N ASP A 53 5.84 -16.87 -10.04
CA ASP A 53 4.94 -17.87 -10.65
C ASP A 53 4.17 -17.29 -11.85
N LYS A 54 3.77 -16.01 -11.80
CA LYS A 54 3.05 -15.35 -12.91
C LYS A 54 3.88 -15.16 -14.20
N TYR A 55 5.15 -15.54 -14.16
CA TYR A 55 6.07 -15.56 -15.31
C TYR A 55 6.48 -17.00 -15.71
N ASN A 56 5.80 -18.04 -15.19
CA ASN A 56 6.13 -19.45 -15.42
C ASN A 56 7.60 -19.79 -15.05
N PHE A 57 8.07 -19.24 -13.93
CA PHE A 57 9.48 -19.26 -13.55
C PHE A 57 10.05 -20.69 -13.40
N GLN A 58 9.32 -21.62 -12.77
CA GLN A 58 9.80 -23.00 -12.65
C GLN A 58 9.92 -23.66 -14.03
N GLU A 59 8.89 -23.50 -14.86
CA GLU A 59 8.79 -24.09 -16.19
C GLU A 59 9.90 -23.58 -17.11
N ILE A 60 10.23 -22.27 -17.06
CA ILE A 60 11.36 -21.69 -17.79
C ILE A 60 12.67 -22.39 -17.42
N ILE A 61 12.95 -22.54 -16.12
CA ILE A 61 14.21 -23.14 -15.63
C ILE A 61 14.28 -24.64 -15.98
N ILE A 62 13.21 -25.41 -15.70
CA ILE A 62 13.15 -26.84 -15.98
C ILE A 62 13.32 -27.13 -17.47
N ASN A 63 12.62 -26.40 -18.35
CA ASN A 63 12.69 -26.63 -19.80
C ASN A 63 14.01 -26.15 -20.42
N ARG A 64 14.68 -25.16 -19.83
CA ARG A 64 16.01 -24.70 -20.26
C ARG A 64 17.13 -25.66 -19.84
N PHE A 65 17.05 -26.23 -18.64
CA PHE A 65 18.11 -27.01 -18.02
C PHE A 65 17.70 -28.48 -17.80
N GLN A 66 17.30 -29.17 -18.88
CA GLN A 66 16.75 -30.53 -18.83
C GLN A 66 17.70 -31.59 -18.23
N GLU A 67 19.02 -31.33 -18.24
CA GLU A 67 20.07 -32.17 -17.64
C GLU A 67 20.25 -31.98 -16.12
N HIS A 68 19.49 -31.06 -15.50
CA HIS A 68 19.58 -30.70 -14.08
C HIS A 68 18.33 -31.15 -13.32
N THR A 69 18.51 -31.46 -12.04
CA THR A 69 17.41 -31.73 -11.09
C THR A 69 17.21 -30.51 -10.22
N PHE A 70 16.01 -29.92 -10.24
CA PHE A 70 15.67 -28.74 -9.47
C PHE A 70 14.72 -29.04 -8.32
N HIS A 71 15.07 -28.52 -7.14
CA HIS A 71 14.21 -28.57 -5.95
C HIS A 71 13.76 -27.15 -5.60
N PHE A 72 12.48 -26.85 -5.82
CA PHE A 72 11.93 -25.51 -5.63
C PHE A 72 11.28 -25.36 -4.26
N SER A 73 11.72 -24.36 -3.49
CA SER A 73 11.00 -23.90 -2.30
C SER A 73 10.39 -22.53 -2.56
N LYS A 74 9.06 -22.47 -2.50
CA LYS A 74 8.26 -21.26 -2.70
C LYS A 74 8.06 -20.53 -1.37
N VAL A 75 8.38 -19.24 -1.33
CA VAL A 75 8.06 -18.33 -0.23
C VAL A 75 6.90 -17.43 -0.66
N ASP A 76 5.78 -17.49 0.06
CA ASP A 76 4.52 -16.84 -0.31
C ASP A 76 4.37 -15.38 0.17
N TYR A 77 5.41 -14.82 0.80
CA TYR A 77 5.47 -13.42 1.21
C TYR A 77 6.85 -12.80 0.97
N LEU A 78 6.90 -11.46 0.93
CA LEU A 78 8.18 -10.72 0.87
C LEU A 78 8.85 -10.74 2.25
N THR A 79 10.01 -11.38 2.32
CA THR A 79 10.85 -11.46 3.52
C THR A 79 11.60 -10.16 3.80
N ARG A 80 12.10 -10.01 5.03
CA ARG A 80 12.83 -8.84 5.56
C ARG A 80 14.34 -8.93 5.27
N GLY A 81 14.77 -9.80 4.35
CA GLY A 81 16.17 -9.95 3.94
C GLY A 81 16.51 -11.37 3.46
N ALA A 82 17.71 -11.53 2.88
CA ALA A 82 18.18 -12.79 2.31
C ALA A 82 18.27 -13.93 3.33
N VAL A 83 18.65 -13.63 4.58
CA VAL A 83 18.71 -14.64 5.67
C VAL A 83 17.32 -15.16 6.02
N GLU A 84 16.29 -14.30 6.03
CA GLU A 84 14.92 -14.76 6.29
C GLU A 84 14.37 -15.60 5.12
N THR A 85 14.66 -15.21 3.87
CA THR A 85 14.37 -16.04 2.69
C THR A 85 14.96 -17.44 2.83
N ALA A 86 16.25 -17.51 3.17
CA ALA A 86 16.96 -18.76 3.35
C ALA A 86 16.40 -19.60 4.52
N TYR A 87 16.16 -18.98 5.68
CA TYR A 87 15.65 -19.66 6.88
C TYR A 87 14.25 -20.24 6.71
N VAL A 88 13.37 -19.52 6.00
CA VAL A 88 12.01 -19.97 5.72
C VAL A 88 12.00 -21.02 4.62
N GLY A 89 12.73 -20.77 3.52
CA GLY A 89 12.75 -21.68 2.39
C GLY A 89 13.43 -23.02 2.67
N ILE A 90 14.48 -23.05 3.50
CA ILE A 90 15.17 -24.32 3.79
C ILE A 90 14.32 -25.31 4.58
N GLN A 91 13.33 -24.83 5.35
CA GLN A 91 12.40 -25.70 6.10
C GLN A 91 11.44 -26.48 5.18
N SER A 92 11.23 -25.99 3.95
CA SER A 92 10.39 -26.64 2.93
C SER A 92 11.20 -27.55 1.99
N LEU A 93 12.52 -27.68 2.20
CA LEU A 93 13.40 -28.53 1.41
C LEU A 93 13.79 -29.77 2.21
N ASP A 94 13.71 -30.94 1.58
CA ASP A 94 14.14 -32.21 2.18
C ASP A 94 15.67 -32.34 2.12
N ILE A 95 16.35 -31.64 3.04
CA ILE A 95 17.81 -31.66 3.21
C ILE A 95 18.13 -32.09 4.65
N PRO A 96 18.95 -33.14 4.86
CA PRO A 96 19.36 -33.58 6.19
C PRO A 96 20.01 -32.48 7.03
N SER A 97 19.78 -32.49 8.35
CA SER A 97 20.24 -31.43 9.25
C SER A 97 21.76 -31.28 9.33
N ASP A 98 22.50 -32.36 9.07
CA ASP A 98 23.96 -32.46 9.07
C ASP A 98 24.61 -32.19 7.70
N GLU A 99 23.83 -32.07 6.62
CA GLU A 99 24.33 -31.85 5.27
C GLU A 99 24.84 -30.41 5.09
N SER A 100 26.06 -30.25 4.55
CA SER A 100 26.65 -28.93 4.28
C SER A 100 25.94 -28.20 3.13
N ILE A 101 25.75 -26.89 3.25
CA ILE A 101 24.98 -26.09 2.28
C ILE A 101 25.69 -24.81 1.85
N VAL A 102 25.37 -24.33 0.65
CA VAL A 102 25.85 -23.06 0.10
C VAL A 102 24.67 -22.25 -0.40
N PHE A 103 24.50 -21.03 0.11
CA PHE A 103 23.58 -20.05 -0.46
C PHE A 103 24.29 -19.18 -1.50
N MET A 104 23.60 -18.93 -2.62
CA MET A 104 24.09 -18.13 -3.74
C MET A 104 23.07 -17.05 -4.13
N ASP A 105 23.55 -15.84 -4.40
CA ASP A 105 22.74 -14.76 -4.98
C ASP A 105 22.36 -15.06 -6.45
N ASN A 106 21.27 -14.46 -6.94
CA ASN A 106 20.74 -14.70 -8.30
C ASN A 106 21.31 -13.80 -9.41
N ASP A 107 22.31 -12.97 -9.08
CA ASP A 107 22.91 -11.99 -9.99
C ASP A 107 24.45 -11.99 -10.01
N ASN A 108 25.06 -13.04 -9.45
CA ASN A 108 26.51 -13.17 -9.36
C ASN A 108 26.94 -14.46 -10.09
N MET A 109 27.78 -14.34 -11.11
CA MET A 109 28.45 -15.48 -11.74
C MET A 109 29.76 -15.72 -10.99
N CYS A 110 29.95 -16.90 -10.41
CA CYS A 110 31.12 -17.23 -9.58
C CYS A 110 31.67 -18.60 -9.97
N THR A 111 32.98 -18.67 -10.27
CA THR A 111 33.67 -19.94 -10.54
C THR A 111 34.34 -20.44 -9.27
N PHE A 112 33.91 -21.61 -8.79
CA PHE A 112 34.52 -22.32 -7.66
C PHE A 112 35.85 -22.97 -8.09
N PRO A 113 36.93 -22.86 -7.29
CA PRO A 113 38.19 -23.55 -7.58
C PRO A 113 38.01 -25.07 -7.66
N GLN A 114 38.69 -25.74 -8.60
CA GLN A 114 38.58 -27.19 -8.77
C GLN A 114 38.95 -27.96 -7.49
N GLU A 115 39.97 -27.51 -6.75
CA GLU A 115 40.37 -28.11 -5.46
C GLU A 115 39.24 -28.09 -4.42
N PHE A 116 38.41 -27.04 -4.42
CA PHE A 116 37.24 -26.92 -3.55
C PHE A 116 36.09 -27.82 -3.99
N ILE A 117 35.89 -27.99 -5.30
CA ILE A 117 34.87 -28.91 -5.85
C ILE A 117 35.23 -30.37 -5.52
N ASP A 118 36.50 -30.74 -5.69
CA ASP A 118 37.01 -32.08 -5.42
C ASP A 118 37.02 -32.40 -3.91
N ASN A 119 37.30 -31.40 -3.06
CA ASN A 119 37.42 -31.55 -1.61
C ASN A 119 36.67 -30.42 -0.86
N PRO A 120 35.33 -30.43 -0.84
CA PRO A 120 34.54 -29.38 -0.20
C PRO A 120 34.78 -29.33 1.31
N THR A 121 34.93 -28.11 1.84
CA THR A 121 35.17 -27.89 3.27
C THR A 121 33.97 -28.30 4.13
N LYS A 122 34.25 -28.72 5.37
CA LYS A 122 33.25 -28.99 6.42
C LYS A 122 33.11 -27.86 7.44
N ASN A 123 33.79 -26.73 7.22
CA ASN A 123 33.66 -25.53 8.05
C ASN A 123 32.71 -24.53 7.37
N ASP A 124 32.19 -23.57 8.13
CA ASP A 124 31.54 -22.40 7.53
C ASP A 124 32.56 -21.60 6.69
N PHE A 125 32.15 -21.08 5.54
CA PHE A 125 33.02 -20.35 4.62
C PHE A 125 32.30 -19.20 3.89
N ILE A 126 33.07 -18.26 3.35
CA ILE A 126 32.57 -17.20 2.47
C ILE A 126 33.36 -17.22 1.17
N GLY A 127 32.64 -17.23 0.04
CA GLY A 127 33.23 -17.02 -1.28
C GLY A 127 33.54 -15.54 -1.51
N TYR A 128 34.75 -15.23 -1.96
CA TYR A 128 35.21 -13.85 -2.12
C TYR A 128 35.94 -13.59 -3.44
N GLY A 129 35.88 -12.34 -3.88
CA GLY A 129 36.70 -11.77 -4.96
C GLY A 129 37.49 -10.56 -4.47
N ILE A 130 38.25 -9.92 -5.37
CA ILE A 130 39.07 -8.73 -5.05
C ILE A 130 38.61 -7.54 -5.91
N ASP A 131 38.27 -6.40 -5.28
CA ASP A 131 37.88 -5.17 -5.97
C ASP A 131 38.47 -3.92 -5.29
N TYR A 132 39.33 -3.22 -6.03
CA TYR A 132 40.04 -2.02 -5.59
C TYR A 132 39.17 -0.76 -5.63
N THR A 133 38.05 -0.76 -6.38
CA THR A 133 37.34 0.43 -6.84
C THR A 133 35.94 0.61 -6.24
N LYS A 134 35.16 -0.47 -6.11
CA LYS A 134 33.79 -0.42 -5.61
C LYS A 134 33.74 -0.30 -4.08
N THR A 135 32.61 0.19 -3.56
CA THR A 135 32.36 0.40 -2.13
C THR A 135 30.99 -0.10 -1.66
N ASN A 136 30.19 -0.63 -2.59
CA ASN A 136 28.79 -1.02 -2.41
C ASN A 136 28.58 -2.54 -2.18
N TYR A 137 29.64 -3.29 -1.94
CA TYR A 137 29.63 -4.72 -1.60
C TYR A 137 29.81 -4.95 -0.08
N SER A 138 29.67 -6.20 0.35
CA SER A 138 30.08 -6.63 1.70
C SER A 138 31.58 -6.99 1.67
N PHE A 139 32.43 -6.31 2.45
CA PHE A 139 33.88 -6.53 2.44
C PHE A 139 34.34 -7.36 3.64
N ILE A 140 35.40 -8.17 3.47
CA ILE A 140 35.90 -9.13 4.47
C ILE A 140 37.37 -8.89 4.83
N VAL A 141 37.75 -9.03 6.10
CA VAL A 141 39.16 -9.04 6.51
C VAL A 141 39.63 -10.48 6.67
N ILE A 142 40.73 -10.82 5.98
CA ILE A 142 41.39 -12.12 6.10
C ILE A 142 42.67 -11.92 6.89
N ASP A 143 42.83 -12.67 7.98
CA ASP A 143 44.04 -12.68 8.79
C ASP A 143 45.12 -13.56 8.15
N LYS A 144 46.34 -13.01 8.06
CA LYS A 144 47.44 -13.64 7.29
C LYS A 144 48.12 -14.80 8.01
N ASP A 145 48.07 -14.83 9.33
CA ASP A 145 48.76 -15.84 10.15
C ASP A 145 47.87 -17.06 10.39
N THR A 146 46.56 -16.85 10.47
CA THR A 146 45.56 -17.91 10.70
C THR A 146 44.82 -18.35 9.43
N ASN A 147 44.84 -17.56 8.36
CA ASN A 147 44.07 -17.77 7.12
C ASN A 147 42.55 -17.92 7.33
N HIS A 148 42.00 -17.19 8.31
CA HIS A 148 40.57 -17.13 8.61
C HIS A 148 40.01 -15.72 8.41
N ILE A 149 38.70 -15.61 8.22
CA ILE A 149 38.00 -14.32 8.18
C ILE A 149 37.84 -13.80 9.61
N THR A 150 38.31 -12.57 9.86
CA THR A 150 38.28 -11.92 11.18
C THR A 150 37.30 -10.77 11.29
N ASP A 151 36.81 -10.22 10.18
CA ASP A 151 35.72 -9.23 10.15
C ASP A 151 34.98 -9.23 8.80
N ILE A 152 33.74 -8.72 8.79
CA ILE A 152 32.91 -8.55 7.60
C ILE A 152 31.95 -7.36 7.77
N ALA A 153 31.94 -6.43 6.81
CA ALA A 153 31.09 -5.23 6.87
C ALA A 153 30.24 -5.03 5.61
N GLU A 154 28.95 -4.76 5.82
CA GLU A 154 27.94 -4.60 4.78
C GLU A 154 27.96 -3.20 4.14
N LYS A 155 28.35 -3.10 2.86
CA LYS A 155 28.40 -1.83 2.09
C LYS A 155 29.28 -0.77 2.77
N VAL A 156 30.41 -1.23 3.33
CA VAL A 156 31.48 -0.44 3.93
C VAL A 156 32.79 -1.13 3.55
N LYS A 157 33.69 -0.42 2.87
CA LYS A 157 34.97 -0.98 2.42
C LYS A 157 35.97 -1.06 3.59
N ILE A 158 36.19 -2.28 4.10
CA ILE A 158 37.16 -2.58 5.17
C ILE A 158 38.43 -3.29 4.68
N SER A 159 38.45 -3.74 3.42
CA SER A 159 39.59 -4.33 2.71
C SER A 159 39.35 -4.27 1.20
N ASP A 160 40.24 -4.81 0.37
CA ASP A 160 39.96 -5.04 -1.07
C ASP A 160 39.26 -6.38 -1.35
N ASN A 161 39.09 -7.25 -0.35
CA ASN A 161 38.40 -8.54 -0.49
C ASN A 161 36.90 -8.36 -0.23
N TYR A 162 36.05 -8.77 -1.17
CA TYR A 162 34.60 -8.65 -1.06
C TYR A 162 33.89 -10.00 -1.19
N CYS A 163 32.81 -10.20 -0.45
CA CYS A 163 31.94 -11.36 -0.60
C CYS A 163 31.18 -11.28 -1.93
N CYS A 164 31.36 -12.28 -2.79
CA CYS A 164 30.72 -12.36 -4.10
C CYS A 164 29.33 -13.02 -4.06
N GLY A 165 28.64 -12.95 -2.92
CA GLY A 165 27.31 -13.55 -2.73
C GLY A 165 27.29 -15.07 -2.64
N VAL A 166 28.36 -15.67 -2.13
CA VAL A 166 28.47 -17.13 -1.89
C VAL A 166 28.72 -17.37 -0.40
N TYR A 167 27.79 -18.06 0.26
CA TYR A 167 27.73 -18.20 1.72
C TYR A 167 27.61 -19.68 2.11
N GLY A 168 28.70 -20.27 2.60
CA GLY A 168 28.78 -21.69 2.94
C GLY A 168 28.65 -21.99 4.43
N PHE A 169 27.87 -23.01 4.77
CA PHE A 169 27.66 -23.49 6.13
C PHE A 169 28.03 -24.96 6.27
N ALA A 170 28.67 -25.29 7.39
CA ALA A 170 29.09 -26.65 7.75
C ALA A 170 27.93 -27.65 7.71
N SER A 171 26.73 -27.22 8.13
CA SER A 171 25.49 -28.00 8.09
C SER A 171 24.24 -27.10 8.00
N VAL A 172 23.11 -27.67 7.58
CA VAL A 172 21.77 -27.03 7.69
C VAL A 172 21.50 -26.56 9.12
N GLU A 173 21.89 -27.34 10.13
CA GLU A 173 21.75 -26.99 11.54
C GLU A 173 22.57 -25.75 11.93
N SER A 174 23.86 -25.67 11.51
CA SER A 174 24.73 -24.50 11.75
C SER A 174 24.11 -23.20 11.21
N PHE A 175 23.54 -23.26 10.01
CA PHE A 175 22.79 -22.15 9.43
C PHE A 175 21.52 -21.85 10.23
N THR A 176 20.69 -22.87 10.47
CA THR A 176 19.35 -22.72 11.08
C THR A 176 19.44 -22.12 12.48
N VAL A 177 20.41 -22.53 13.30
CA VAL A 177 20.64 -21.97 14.63
C VAL A 177 21.04 -20.49 14.54
N ALA A 178 22.04 -20.16 13.72
CA ALA A 178 22.54 -18.78 13.58
C ALA A 178 21.48 -17.83 12.98
N ALA A 179 20.72 -18.30 11.98
CA ALA A 179 19.63 -17.55 11.39
C ALA A 179 18.47 -17.34 12.39
N LYS A 180 18.05 -18.39 13.11
CA LYS A 180 17.02 -18.29 14.15
C LYS A 180 17.41 -17.30 15.25
N GLU A 181 18.67 -17.32 15.70
CA GLU A 181 19.19 -16.38 16.68
C GLU A 181 19.15 -14.93 16.15
N MET A 182 19.62 -14.69 14.94
CA MET A 182 19.63 -13.37 14.30
C MET A 182 18.22 -12.81 14.05
N LEU A 183 17.28 -13.67 13.63
CA LEU A 183 15.88 -13.31 13.43
C LEU A 183 15.17 -13.01 14.76
N TYR A 184 15.44 -13.80 15.81
CA TYR A 184 14.91 -13.59 17.16
C TYR A 184 15.46 -12.30 17.81
N LYS A 185 16.77 -12.06 17.70
CA LYS A 185 17.42 -10.82 18.16
C LYS A 185 17.10 -9.60 17.28
N ASN A 186 16.43 -9.80 16.13
CA ASN A 186 16.06 -8.76 15.16
C ASN A 186 17.28 -7.93 14.66
N THR A 187 18.47 -8.53 14.63
CA THR A 187 19.73 -7.86 14.25
C THR A 187 19.76 -7.60 12.75
N LYS A 188 19.51 -6.34 12.34
CA LYS A 188 19.44 -5.91 10.94
C LYS A 188 20.53 -4.91 10.60
N THR A 189 20.92 -4.88 9.34
CA THR A 189 21.80 -3.85 8.79
C THR A 189 21.09 -3.16 7.63
N LYS A 190 21.02 -1.82 7.65
CA LYS A 190 20.24 -1.01 6.69
C LYS A 190 18.79 -1.52 6.50
N ASN A 191 18.14 -1.88 7.61
CA ASN A 191 16.79 -2.44 7.72
C ASN A 191 16.55 -3.85 7.11
N GLU A 192 17.58 -4.54 6.62
CA GLU A 192 17.48 -5.88 6.05
C GLU A 192 18.32 -6.93 6.82
N PHE A 193 17.89 -8.18 6.79
CA PHE A 193 18.64 -9.34 7.31
C PHE A 193 19.63 -9.88 6.26
N TYR A 194 20.86 -9.36 6.27
CA TYR A 194 21.94 -9.77 5.36
C TYR A 194 22.79 -10.93 5.91
N PHE A 195 23.27 -11.81 5.02
CA PHE A 195 24.22 -12.85 5.40
C PHE A 195 25.52 -12.28 5.98
N SER A 196 26.00 -11.15 5.48
CA SER A 196 27.15 -10.44 6.04
C SER A 196 27.01 -10.18 7.55
N GLN A 197 25.83 -9.78 8.02
CA GLN A 197 25.56 -9.59 9.45
C GLN A 197 25.48 -10.93 10.21
N LEU A 198 24.98 -12.00 9.58
CA LEU A 198 24.96 -13.34 10.18
C LEU A 198 26.39 -13.85 10.42
N TYR A 199 27.27 -13.74 9.42
CA TYR A 199 28.68 -14.09 9.59
C TYR A 199 29.39 -13.16 10.57
N TRP A 200 29.10 -11.86 10.58
CA TRP A 200 29.64 -10.94 11.58
C TRP A 200 29.32 -11.41 13.00
N ASN A 201 28.05 -11.78 13.26
CA ASN A 201 27.63 -12.34 14.53
C ASN A 201 28.40 -13.63 14.86
N LYS A 202 28.57 -14.56 13.91
CA LYS A 202 29.32 -15.82 14.12
C LYS A 202 30.82 -15.60 14.37
N ILE A 203 31.42 -14.57 13.77
CA ILE A 203 32.85 -14.23 13.97
C ILE A 203 33.08 -13.58 15.35
N HIS A 204 32.13 -12.75 15.81
CA HIS A 204 32.29 -11.94 17.03
C HIS A 204 31.67 -12.58 18.30
N ASN A 205 30.65 -13.42 18.19
CA ASN A 205 30.03 -14.10 19.33
C ASN A 205 30.82 -15.36 19.73
N LYS A 206 31.73 -15.23 20.70
CA LYS A 206 32.45 -16.37 21.32
C LYS A 206 31.72 -17.00 22.53
N GLU A 207 30.40 -16.86 22.64
CA GLU A 207 29.63 -17.44 23.75
C GLU A 207 28.59 -18.47 23.29
N VAL A 208 28.60 -19.62 23.97
CA VAL A 208 27.72 -20.76 23.75
C VAL A 208 26.57 -20.72 24.76
N ILE A 209 25.33 -20.75 24.26
CA ILE A 209 24.12 -21.16 25.01
C ILE A 209 23.21 -21.85 23.96
N LEU A 210 22.61 -23.03 24.13
CA LEU A 210 22.08 -23.72 25.32
C LEU A 210 22.22 -25.24 25.22
N SER A 211 22.20 -25.94 26.37
CA SER A 211 21.31 -27.11 26.52
C SER A 211 20.85 -27.28 27.98
N GLU A 212 19.54 -27.49 28.10
CA GLU A 212 18.73 -28.12 29.15
C GLU A 212 19.26 -28.28 30.59
N GLY A 213 18.49 -27.72 31.54
CA GLY A 213 18.03 -28.45 32.72
C GLY A 213 18.86 -28.41 34.01
N ILE A 214 18.12 -28.46 35.13
CA ILE A 214 18.57 -28.67 36.52
C ILE A 214 19.08 -27.42 37.28
N MET A 215 18.47 -27.20 38.45
CA MET A 215 18.75 -26.11 39.39
C MET A 215 20.08 -26.24 40.14
N PRO A 216 20.62 -25.14 40.69
CA PRO A 216 21.55 -25.19 41.81
C PRO A 216 20.99 -24.52 43.08
N SER A 217 20.65 -25.35 44.07
CA SER A 217 20.44 -24.89 45.45
C SER A 217 21.76 -24.83 46.23
N HIS A 218 22.05 -23.65 46.81
CA HIS A 218 22.85 -23.43 48.04
C HIS A 218 24.32 -23.93 48.17
N ARG A 219 25.21 -22.95 48.46
CA ARG A 219 26.50 -23.06 49.24
C ARG A 219 27.62 -23.89 48.54
N ARG A 220 28.93 -23.59 48.64
CA ARG A 220 29.75 -22.84 49.62
C ARG A 220 31.12 -22.44 48.98
N ARG A 221 31.89 -21.54 49.62
CA ARG A 221 33.29 -21.15 49.24
C ARG A 221 34.30 -22.31 49.41
N ILE A 222 35.45 -22.24 48.70
CA ILE A 222 36.84 -22.13 49.23
C ILE A 222 37.89 -22.06 48.08
N LEU A 223 39.00 -21.33 48.31
CA LEU A 223 40.24 -21.15 47.49
C LEU A 223 41.46 -21.60 48.36
N PRO A 224 42.73 -21.66 47.89
CA PRO A 224 43.34 -22.00 46.58
C PRO A 224 44.60 -22.92 46.70
N ASN A 225 45.43 -23.00 45.63
CA ASN A 225 46.86 -23.42 45.54
C ASN A 225 47.23 -24.93 45.53
N THR A 226 47.97 -25.39 44.50
CA THR A 226 49.46 -25.54 44.49
C THR A 226 50.03 -26.05 43.14
N THR A 227 50.79 -25.19 42.46
CA THR A 227 52.13 -25.38 41.84
C THR A 227 52.52 -26.59 40.95
N ASN A 228 52.97 -26.24 39.72
CA ASN A 228 54.11 -26.79 38.94
C ASN A 228 54.08 -28.27 38.47
N SER A 229 54.58 -28.64 37.28
CA SER A 229 54.95 -27.92 36.05
C SER A 229 55.35 -28.96 34.97
N GLU A 230 54.88 -28.84 33.73
CA GLU A 230 55.63 -29.09 32.46
C GLU A 230 54.70 -29.23 31.23
N GLY A 231 54.94 -28.38 30.21
CA GLY A 231 55.07 -28.84 28.83
C GLY A 231 53.86 -29.39 28.05
N LEU A 232 52.76 -28.65 27.92
CA LEU A 232 51.92 -28.65 26.70
C LEU A 232 50.95 -27.46 26.70
N CYS A 233 51.29 -26.38 25.99
CA CYS A 233 50.38 -25.25 25.80
C CYS A 233 49.16 -25.68 24.98
N SER A 234 48.00 -25.59 25.61
CA SER A 234 46.70 -25.82 25.00
C SER A 234 46.37 -24.79 23.94
N ASN A 235 46.34 -25.20 22.67
CA ASN A 235 45.63 -24.50 21.61
C ASN A 235 44.60 -25.46 20.97
N LYS A 236 43.40 -25.52 21.56
CA LYS A 236 42.21 -25.98 20.84
C LYS A 236 41.77 -24.84 19.91
N ALA A 237 42.32 -24.82 18.71
CA ALA A 237 41.84 -23.98 17.61
C ALA A 237 41.30 -24.88 16.50
N THR A 238 40.01 -24.73 16.17
CA THR A 238 39.38 -25.05 14.86
C THR A 238 37.88 -24.80 14.99
N GLY A 239 37.39 -23.75 14.33
CA GLY A 239 35.98 -23.32 14.37
C GLY A 239 35.78 -21.90 13.83
N GLY A 240 36.66 -21.45 12.93
CA GLY A 240 36.58 -20.13 12.30
C GLY A 240 36.01 -20.23 10.89
N VAL A 241 35.61 -19.08 10.34
CA VAL A 241 35.09 -18.97 8.97
C VAL A 241 36.24 -18.93 7.97
N LEU A 242 36.21 -19.81 6.97
CA LEU A 242 37.25 -19.87 5.94
C LEU A 242 36.94 -18.94 4.76
N PRO A 243 37.95 -18.24 4.19
CA PRO A 243 37.82 -17.56 2.91
C PRO A 243 38.06 -18.53 1.74
N VAL A 244 37.16 -18.55 0.75
CA VAL A 244 37.34 -19.29 -0.50
C VAL A 244 37.40 -18.28 -1.65
N LEU A 245 38.56 -18.17 -2.30
CA LEU A 245 38.73 -17.27 -3.44
C LEU A 245 37.97 -17.84 -4.64
N MET A 246 37.07 -17.05 -5.24
CA MET A 246 36.45 -17.41 -6.51
C MET A 246 37.36 -16.96 -7.65
N GLU A 247 37.69 -17.88 -8.56
CA GLU A 247 38.65 -17.62 -9.66
C GLU A 247 38.15 -16.53 -10.61
N SER A 248 36.82 -16.45 -10.77
CA SER A 248 36.13 -15.32 -11.36
C SER A 248 34.86 -15.02 -10.56
N ALA A 249 34.55 -13.73 -10.41
CA ALA A 249 33.33 -13.23 -9.77
C ALA A 249 32.84 -12.00 -10.55
N ILE A 250 31.67 -12.12 -11.18
CA ILE A 250 31.07 -11.12 -12.07
C ILE A 250 29.67 -10.79 -11.55
N HIS A 251 29.39 -9.51 -11.33
CA HIS A 251 28.07 -9.03 -10.90
C HIS A 251 27.28 -8.54 -12.11
N ILE A 252 26.11 -9.11 -12.37
CA ILE A 252 25.24 -8.76 -13.51
C ILE A 252 23.92 -8.11 -13.04
N GLY A 253 23.88 -7.57 -11.82
CA GLY A 253 22.68 -7.11 -11.15
C GLY A 253 22.12 -5.75 -11.58
N SER A 254 22.84 -4.96 -12.40
CA SER A 254 22.43 -3.63 -12.86
C SER A 254 22.94 -3.29 -14.27
N TYR A 255 22.35 -2.28 -14.92
CA TYR A 255 22.66 -1.90 -16.30
C TYR A 255 24.11 -1.42 -16.46
N ASP A 256 24.61 -0.62 -15.51
CA ASP A 256 25.98 -0.11 -15.51
C ASP A 256 27.00 -1.27 -15.35
N GLU A 257 26.64 -2.30 -14.59
CA GLU A 257 27.47 -3.49 -14.40
C GLU A 257 27.48 -4.39 -15.65
N ILE A 258 26.31 -4.66 -16.24
CA ILE A 258 26.19 -5.41 -17.50
C ILE A 258 26.95 -4.71 -18.65
N THR A 259 26.85 -3.38 -18.74
CA THR A 259 27.52 -2.61 -19.81
C THR A 259 29.02 -2.45 -19.59
N SER A 260 29.49 -2.27 -18.35
CA SER A 260 30.92 -2.20 -18.05
C SER A 260 31.64 -3.55 -18.14
N GLN A 261 30.91 -4.67 -17.99
CA GLN A 261 31.46 -6.03 -18.02
C GLN A 261 31.05 -6.84 -19.27
N GLN A 262 30.56 -6.16 -20.32
CA GLN A 262 29.98 -6.74 -21.54
C GLN A 262 30.93 -7.64 -22.37
N SER A 263 32.24 -7.61 -22.09
CA SER A 263 33.24 -8.49 -22.72
C SER A 263 33.48 -9.80 -21.95
N LEU A 264 32.99 -9.90 -20.72
CA LEU A 264 33.18 -11.06 -19.84
C LEU A 264 31.97 -12.00 -19.82
N VAL A 265 30.83 -11.55 -20.35
CA VAL A 265 29.62 -12.37 -20.52
C VAL A 265 29.58 -12.93 -21.94
N GLU A 266 29.31 -14.23 -22.08
CA GLU A 266 29.21 -14.90 -23.37
C GLU A 266 28.08 -14.30 -24.23
N LYS A 267 28.39 -13.90 -25.46
CA LYS A 267 27.42 -13.41 -26.44
C LYS A 267 27.00 -14.54 -27.38
N THR A 268 25.82 -15.10 -27.15
CA THR A 268 25.17 -16.01 -28.10
C THR A 268 24.54 -15.24 -29.27
N PRO A 269 24.78 -15.63 -30.54
CA PRO A 269 23.98 -15.19 -31.68
C PRO A 269 22.49 -15.45 -31.43
N LEU A 270 21.63 -14.60 -31.99
CA LEU A 270 20.18 -14.64 -31.79
C LEU A 270 19.48 -14.67 -33.14
N ARG A 271 18.31 -15.30 -33.20
CA ARG A 271 17.43 -15.33 -34.37
C ARG A 271 16.36 -14.25 -34.21
N ILE A 272 16.44 -13.18 -35.00
CA ILE A 272 15.62 -11.98 -34.85
C ILE A 272 14.67 -11.86 -36.05
N CYS A 273 13.37 -11.98 -35.78
CA CYS A 273 12.33 -11.90 -36.79
C CYS A 273 11.74 -10.48 -36.88
N PHE A 274 11.86 -9.86 -38.06
CA PHE A 274 11.20 -8.61 -38.41
C PHE A 274 9.96 -8.89 -39.26
N ASP A 275 8.84 -8.24 -38.95
CA ASP A 275 7.76 -8.14 -39.92
C ASP A 275 8.13 -7.16 -41.05
N LEU A 276 7.55 -7.35 -42.22
CA LEU A 276 7.79 -6.53 -43.39
C LEU A 276 6.87 -5.29 -43.39
N ASP A 277 5.56 -5.52 -43.29
CA ASP A 277 4.54 -4.51 -43.54
C ASP A 277 4.35 -3.61 -42.31
N ASN A 278 4.33 -2.30 -42.57
CA ASN A 278 4.32 -1.23 -41.57
C ASN A 278 5.44 -1.32 -40.49
N THR A 279 6.48 -2.12 -40.73
CA THR A 279 7.61 -2.35 -39.83
C THR A 279 8.95 -2.02 -40.50
N LEU A 280 9.29 -2.70 -41.61
CA LEU A 280 10.46 -2.36 -42.44
C LEU A 280 10.08 -1.46 -43.64
N VAL A 281 8.87 -1.62 -44.16
CA VAL A 281 8.23 -0.71 -45.13
C VAL A 281 6.88 -0.26 -44.59
N THR A 282 6.30 0.84 -45.07
CA THR A 282 4.95 1.28 -44.68
C THR A 282 3.87 0.31 -45.17
N TYR A 283 2.64 0.44 -44.67
CA TYR A 283 1.48 -0.04 -45.43
C TYR A 283 1.45 0.58 -46.85
N PRO A 284 0.80 -0.08 -47.84
CA PRO A 284 0.56 0.48 -49.17
C PRO A 284 -0.01 1.91 -49.11
N THR A 285 0.65 2.86 -49.79
CA THR A 285 0.12 4.24 -49.87
C THR A 285 -1.07 4.34 -50.82
N VAL A 286 -1.26 3.35 -51.69
CA VAL A 286 -2.48 3.06 -52.44
C VAL A 286 -3.08 1.75 -51.90
N PRO A 287 -4.31 1.73 -51.37
CA PRO A 287 -4.90 0.52 -50.76
C PRO A 287 -4.90 -0.70 -51.69
N GLY A 288 -4.22 -1.77 -51.26
CA GLY A 288 -4.10 -3.04 -52.00
C GLY A 288 -2.91 -3.12 -52.96
N ASP A 289 -2.22 -2.02 -53.26
CA ASP A 289 -1.05 -2.00 -54.15
C ASP A 289 0.26 -2.02 -53.33
N TYR A 290 0.79 -3.22 -53.12
CA TYR A 290 2.04 -3.43 -52.38
C TYR A 290 3.30 -2.89 -53.07
N THR A 291 3.23 -2.38 -54.30
CA THR A 291 4.35 -1.65 -54.93
C THR A 291 4.44 -0.21 -54.44
N SER A 292 3.36 0.33 -53.86
CA SER A 292 3.26 1.71 -53.36
C SER A 292 3.77 1.89 -51.92
N VAL A 293 4.43 0.88 -51.34
CA VAL A 293 5.04 0.94 -49.99
C VAL A 293 6.32 1.80 -50.00
N LYS A 294 6.66 2.39 -48.85
CA LYS A 294 7.89 3.19 -48.67
C LYS A 294 8.76 2.58 -47.58
N PRO A 295 10.10 2.62 -47.68
CA PRO A 295 10.97 2.13 -46.61
C PRO A 295 10.77 2.93 -45.30
N ILE A 296 11.00 2.28 -44.16
CA ILE A 296 11.06 2.89 -42.83
C ILE A 296 12.54 2.90 -42.40
N PRO A 297 13.31 3.97 -42.68
CA PRO A 297 14.78 3.90 -42.68
C PRO A 297 15.39 3.51 -41.33
N ASN A 298 14.82 3.98 -40.22
CA ASN A 298 15.33 3.70 -38.88
C ASN A 298 15.26 2.20 -38.53
N MET A 299 14.23 1.49 -39.01
CA MET A 299 14.05 0.06 -38.75
C MET A 299 14.97 -0.80 -39.63
N ILE A 300 15.22 -0.34 -40.86
CA ILE A 300 16.21 -0.97 -41.77
C ILE A 300 17.62 -0.81 -41.20
N GLN A 301 18.01 0.38 -40.72
CA GLN A 301 19.31 0.60 -40.07
C GLN A 301 19.50 -0.24 -38.80
N LEU A 302 18.44 -0.47 -38.02
CA LEU A 302 18.48 -1.37 -36.86
C LEU A 302 18.75 -2.83 -37.28
N LEU A 303 18.07 -3.30 -38.33
CA LEU A 303 18.27 -4.63 -38.90
C LEU A 303 19.70 -4.81 -39.44
N GLU A 304 20.19 -3.87 -40.25
CA GLU A 304 21.56 -3.87 -40.79
C GLU A 304 22.62 -3.93 -39.68
N ARG A 305 22.39 -3.20 -38.58
CA ARG A 305 23.28 -3.20 -37.42
C ARG A 305 23.28 -4.57 -36.72
N LEU A 306 22.11 -5.14 -36.45
CA LEU A 306 22.00 -6.44 -35.76
C LEU A 306 22.62 -7.57 -36.58
N HIS A 307 22.42 -7.57 -37.90
CA HIS A 307 23.09 -8.49 -38.81
C HIS A 307 24.62 -8.35 -38.73
N LYS A 308 25.14 -7.11 -38.76
CA LYS A 308 26.58 -6.82 -38.62
C LYS A 308 27.16 -7.20 -37.25
N GLU A 309 26.34 -7.20 -36.20
CA GLU A 309 26.71 -7.69 -34.86
C GLU A 309 26.70 -9.23 -34.76
N GLY A 310 26.32 -9.95 -35.83
CA GLY A 310 26.41 -11.41 -35.94
C GLY A 310 25.13 -12.16 -35.59
N HIS A 311 23.98 -11.47 -35.52
CA HIS A 311 22.67 -12.08 -35.33
C HIS A 311 22.07 -12.59 -36.65
N GLU A 312 21.32 -13.67 -36.60
CA GLU A 312 20.56 -14.21 -37.73
C GLU A 312 19.27 -13.40 -37.90
N ILE A 313 19.02 -12.88 -39.10
CA ILE A 313 17.86 -12.04 -39.40
C ILE A 313 16.84 -12.82 -40.24
N ILE A 314 15.59 -12.82 -39.78
CA ILE A 314 14.46 -13.48 -40.45
C ILE A 314 13.43 -12.40 -40.83
N ILE A 315 12.95 -12.38 -42.07
CA ILE A 315 11.87 -11.47 -42.49
C ILE A 315 10.56 -12.27 -42.62
N HIS A 316 9.50 -11.77 -41.99
CA HIS A 316 8.15 -12.34 -41.97
C HIS A 316 7.16 -11.39 -42.65
N THR A 317 6.15 -11.92 -43.34
CA THR A 317 5.06 -11.12 -43.88
C THR A 317 3.77 -11.94 -43.96
N THR A 318 2.62 -11.29 -43.73
CA THR A 318 1.29 -11.89 -43.87
C THR A 318 0.68 -11.77 -45.28
N ARG A 319 1.43 -11.26 -46.26
CA ARG A 319 0.98 -11.15 -47.67
C ARG A 319 0.61 -12.54 -48.22
N SER A 320 -0.66 -12.72 -48.60
CA SER A 320 -1.24 -14.04 -48.89
C SER A 320 -0.74 -14.66 -50.21
N ILE A 321 -0.22 -15.90 -50.12
CA ILE A 321 0.27 -16.73 -51.25
C ILE A 321 -0.83 -17.20 -52.24
N LYS A 322 -2.12 -16.91 -52.02
CA LYS A 322 -3.21 -17.40 -52.90
C LYS A 322 -3.18 -16.88 -54.35
N SER A 323 -2.28 -15.97 -54.72
CA SER A 323 -1.91 -15.73 -56.13
C SER A 323 -0.38 -15.67 -56.30
N THR A 324 0.10 -16.26 -57.39
CA THR A 324 1.53 -16.38 -57.74
C THR A 324 2.23 -15.07 -58.09
N GLU A 325 1.52 -13.93 -58.13
CA GLU A 325 2.08 -12.61 -58.44
C GLU A 325 2.83 -11.99 -57.25
N PHE A 326 2.35 -12.17 -56.02
CA PHE A 326 2.90 -11.43 -54.86
C PHE A 326 4.27 -11.92 -54.38
N ALA A 327 4.62 -13.19 -54.59
CA ALA A 327 5.95 -13.70 -54.30
C ALA A 327 7.01 -13.04 -55.21
N THR A 328 6.71 -12.96 -56.51
CA THR A 328 7.56 -12.30 -57.52
C THR A 328 7.75 -10.82 -57.21
N ILE A 329 6.67 -10.10 -56.89
CA ILE A 329 6.73 -8.68 -56.49
C ILE A 329 7.57 -8.50 -55.22
N THR A 330 7.46 -9.40 -54.24
CA THR A 330 8.22 -9.30 -52.97
C THR A 330 9.71 -9.52 -53.20
N ILE A 331 10.10 -10.51 -54.01
CA ILE A 331 11.51 -10.75 -54.39
C ILE A 331 12.05 -9.55 -55.18
N GLN A 332 11.32 -9.06 -56.18
CA GLN A 332 11.69 -7.87 -56.96
C GLN A 332 11.83 -6.61 -56.08
N THR A 333 11.02 -6.47 -55.02
CA THR A 333 11.12 -5.35 -54.08
C THR A 333 12.39 -5.43 -53.22
N LEU A 334 12.75 -6.64 -52.75
CA LEU A 334 13.99 -6.87 -51.99
C LEU A 334 15.23 -6.62 -52.86
N GLU A 335 15.20 -7.04 -54.13
CA GLU A 335 16.25 -6.76 -55.12
C GLU A 335 16.33 -5.27 -55.48
N GLN A 336 15.20 -4.61 -55.73
CA GLN A 336 15.14 -3.19 -56.08
C GLN A 336 15.63 -2.27 -54.95
N PHE A 337 15.43 -2.67 -53.68
CA PHE A 337 15.89 -1.93 -52.51
C PHE A 337 17.20 -2.48 -51.91
N ASN A 338 17.82 -3.46 -52.56
CA ASN A 338 19.14 -4.01 -52.21
C ASN A 338 19.20 -4.58 -50.77
N ILE A 339 18.11 -5.21 -50.32
CA ILE A 339 17.91 -5.72 -48.95
C ILE A 339 18.43 -7.17 -48.84
N PRO A 340 19.47 -7.47 -48.05
CA PRO A 340 20.00 -8.83 -47.88
C PRO A 340 19.13 -9.68 -46.95
N TYR A 341 19.07 -10.99 -47.21
CA TYR A 341 18.38 -12.00 -46.39
C TYR A 341 18.97 -13.40 -46.65
N ASP A 342 18.96 -14.27 -45.64
CA ASP A 342 19.47 -15.65 -45.73
C ASP A 342 18.36 -16.69 -46.00
N GLU A 343 17.19 -16.55 -45.37
CA GLU A 343 16.01 -17.39 -45.60
C GLU A 343 14.72 -16.55 -45.69
N LEU A 344 13.74 -17.02 -46.49
CA LEU A 344 12.42 -16.40 -46.64
C LEU A 344 11.31 -17.42 -46.30
N ILE A 345 10.73 -17.30 -45.10
CA ILE A 345 9.82 -18.30 -44.52
C ILE A 345 8.37 -17.79 -44.54
N PHE A 346 7.46 -18.56 -45.13
CA PHE A 346 6.03 -18.23 -45.23
C PHE A 346 5.19 -18.95 -44.17
N GLY A 347 5.27 -18.45 -42.94
CA GLY A 347 4.62 -18.92 -41.73
C GLY A 347 5.32 -18.29 -40.51
N LYS A 348 4.78 -18.38 -39.29
CA LYS A 348 5.47 -17.81 -38.12
C LYS A 348 6.80 -18.59 -37.90
N PRO A 349 7.97 -17.96 -38.10
CA PRO A 349 9.26 -18.66 -37.99
C PRO A 349 9.62 -18.89 -36.52
N CYS A 350 10.54 -19.82 -36.24
CA CYS A 350 11.11 -19.96 -34.91
C CYS A 350 12.19 -18.89 -34.72
N ALA A 351 11.94 -17.90 -33.85
CA ALA A 351 12.83 -16.79 -33.56
C ALA A 351 12.85 -16.46 -32.06
N ASP A 352 13.98 -15.94 -31.58
CA ASP A 352 14.19 -15.52 -30.19
C ASP A 352 13.53 -14.16 -29.90
N ILE A 353 13.47 -13.28 -30.91
CA ILE A 353 12.88 -11.94 -30.84
C ILE A 353 11.97 -11.72 -32.05
N TYR A 354 10.81 -11.08 -31.84
CA TYR A 354 9.92 -10.61 -32.92
C TYR A 354 9.73 -9.10 -32.85
N ILE A 355 9.86 -8.43 -33.99
CA ILE A 355 9.69 -6.98 -34.15
C ILE A 355 8.57 -6.78 -35.19
N ASN A 356 7.40 -6.28 -34.77
CA ASN A 356 6.18 -6.26 -35.57
C ASN A 356 5.25 -5.09 -35.18
N ASP A 357 4.70 -4.37 -36.16
CA ASP A 357 3.86 -3.18 -35.97
C ASP A 357 2.55 -3.42 -35.20
N ARG A 358 1.99 -4.63 -35.32
CA ARG A 358 0.79 -5.10 -34.61
C ARG A 358 1.12 -5.73 -33.26
N ALA A 359 2.40 -5.87 -32.91
CA ALA A 359 2.84 -6.20 -31.56
C ALA A 359 3.08 -4.92 -30.72
N MET A 360 3.73 -3.88 -31.26
CA MET A 360 3.80 -2.54 -30.66
C MET A 360 4.03 -1.42 -31.70
N ASN A 361 3.40 -0.26 -31.51
CA ASN A 361 3.38 0.85 -32.47
C ASN A 361 4.39 1.98 -32.13
N PRO A 362 5.35 2.30 -33.01
CA PRO A 362 6.39 3.31 -32.76
C PRO A 362 5.92 4.77 -32.88
N TYR A 363 4.69 5.03 -33.34
CA TYR A 363 4.09 6.38 -33.39
C TYR A 363 3.30 6.75 -32.13
N ILE A 364 3.10 5.80 -31.22
CA ILE A 364 2.36 5.97 -29.96
C ILE A 364 3.30 5.80 -28.76
N ASN A 365 4.27 4.88 -28.88
CA ASN A 365 5.24 4.61 -27.82
C ASN A 365 6.45 5.53 -27.92
N ASN A 366 6.92 6.02 -26.77
CA ASN A 366 8.09 6.88 -26.70
C ASN A 366 9.37 6.09 -27.05
N ILE A 367 9.88 6.30 -28.27
CA ILE A 367 11.09 5.66 -28.79
C ILE A 367 12.38 6.00 -28.02
N SER A 368 12.34 6.91 -27.02
CA SER A 368 13.44 7.06 -26.05
C SER A 368 13.65 5.82 -25.17
N GLN A 369 12.70 4.88 -25.14
CA GLN A 369 12.88 3.53 -24.59
C GLN A 369 13.92 2.69 -25.39
N PHE A 370 14.30 3.17 -26.59
CA PHE A 370 15.40 2.67 -27.41
C PHE A 370 16.50 3.74 -27.67
N GLY A 371 16.21 5.04 -27.53
CA GLY A 371 17.19 6.09 -27.19
C GLY A 371 17.51 7.24 -28.19
N LEU A 372 16.53 7.94 -28.80
CA LEU A 372 16.74 9.02 -29.82
C LEU A 372 15.72 10.21 -29.71
N PHE A 373 16.05 11.47 -30.12
CA PHE A 373 15.24 12.72 -29.92
C PHE A 373 15.50 13.91 -30.94
N PHE A 374 14.51 14.76 -31.34
CA PHE A 374 14.63 16.05 -32.14
C PHE A 374 13.42 17.05 -32.02
N ASP A 375 13.50 18.32 -32.52
CA ASP A 375 12.63 19.49 -32.15
C ASP A 375 12.45 20.63 -33.25
N GLU A 376 11.30 21.34 -33.36
CA GLU A 376 11.04 22.59 -34.17
C GLU A 376 9.69 23.31 -33.80
N SER A 377 9.39 24.54 -34.26
CA SER A 377 8.35 25.45 -33.65
C SER A 377 7.67 26.44 -34.63
N ASP A 378 6.49 27.07 -34.42
CA ASP A 378 5.32 26.93 -33.49
C ASP A 378 4.09 27.76 -34.02
N TYR A 379 2.88 27.57 -33.49
CA TYR A 379 1.60 28.30 -33.72
C TYR A 379 1.17 29.07 -32.45
N ILE A 380 0.13 29.93 -32.49
CA ILE A 380 -0.40 30.58 -31.27
C ILE A 380 -1.81 30.11 -30.95
N PRO A 381 -1.96 29.04 -30.15
CA PRO A 381 -3.24 28.67 -29.59
C PRO A 381 -3.88 29.82 -28.79
N ASN A 382 -5.20 29.95 -28.89
CA ASN A 382 -6.03 30.50 -27.80
C ASN A 382 -5.89 32.00 -27.45
N LYS A 383 -5.75 32.86 -28.47
CA LYS A 383 -5.80 34.33 -28.33
C LYS A 383 -7.11 34.80 -27.70
N ILE A 384 -7.05 35.35 -26.48
CA ILE A 384 -8.17 36.00 -25.79
C ILE A 384 -8.65 37.21 -26.59
N SER A 385 -9.97 37.43 -26.66
CA SER A 385 -10.53 38.66 -27.21
C SER A 385 -10.15 39.87 -26.34
N THR A 386 -9.47 40.83 -26.95
CA THR A 386 -9.16 42.13 -26.35
C THR A 386 -10.44 42.82 -25.89
N ASN A 387 -10.40 43.45 -24.70
CA ASN A 387 -11.48 44.36 -24.35
C ASN A 387 -11.35 45.65 -25.21
N LYS A 388 -12.38 46.50 -25.25
CA LYS A 388 -12.38 47.72 -26.08
C LYS A 388 -11.21 48.70 -25.78
N ASN A 389 -10.47 48.46 -24.70
CA ASN A 389 -9.43 49.31 -24.16
C ASN A 389 -8.04 48.64 -24.15
N ASN A 390 -7.80 47.47 -24.79
CA ASN A 390 -6.45 46.90 -24.86
C ASN A 390 -6.11 46.15 -26.16
N THR A 391 -4.82 45.87 -26.37
CA THR A 391 -4.28 45.07 -27.49
C THR A 391 -3.36 43.97 -26.96
N ILE A 392 -3.26 42.85 -27.70
CA ILE A 392 -2.46 41.66 -27.34
C ILE A 392 -1.67 41.14 -28.56
N GLU A 393 -0.36 40.93 -28.37
CA GLU A 393 0.62 40.42 -29.35
C GLU A 393 1.54 39.36 -28.69
N ARG A 394 1.93 38.27 -29.38
CA ARG A 394 2.94 37.29 -28.91
C ARG A 394 4.22 37.46 -29.72
N LYS A 395 5.38 37.40 -29.06
CA LYS A 395 6.70 37.25 -29.70
C LYS A 395 7.52 36.25 -28.90
N GLY A 396 7.84 35.10 -29.49
CA GLY A 396 8.39 33.96 -28.73
C GLY A 396 7.46 33.62 -27.55
N ASP A 397 8.01 33.41 -26.37
CA ASP A 397 7.25 33.07 -25.17
C ASP A 397 6.77 34.29 -24.35
N VAL A 398 6.67 35.47 -24.99
CA VAL A 398 6.23 36.71 -24.36
C VAL A 398 4.93 37.22 -24.98
N ILE A 399 3.99 37.58 -24.10
CA ILE A 399 2.74 38.27 -24.43
C ILE A 399 2.86 39.76 -24.06
N TYR A 400 2.70 40.63 -25.06
CA TYR A 400 2.64 42.08 -24.90
C TYR A 400 1.18 42.52 -24.83
N LYS A 401 0.78 43.15 -23.72
CA LYS A 401 -0.59 43.62 -23.47
C LYS A 401 -0.62 45.12 -23.21
N THR A 402 -1.22 45.92 -24.09
CA THR A 402 -1.17 47.40 -24.02
C THR A 402 -2.57 48.01 -23.83
N GLY A 403 -2.75 48.98 -22.92
CA GLY A 403 -4.03 49.69 -22.72
C GLY A 403 -3.91 50.96 -21.85
N PRO A 404 -4.98 51.76 -21.68
CA PRO A 404 -4.96 52.99 -20.87
C PRO A 404 -4.56 52.77 -19.42
N GLU A 405 -3.74 53.67 -18.88
CA GLU A 405 -3.22 53.61 -17.51
C GLU A 405 -4.34 53.50 -16.47
N GLU A 406 -5.39 54.33 -16.58
CA GLU A 406 -6.55 54.30 -15.68
C GLU A 406 -7.25 52.93 -15.59
N SER A 407 -7.15 52.09 -16.63
CA SER A 407 -7.72 50.74 -16.64
C SER A 407 -6.70 49.63 -16.35
N MET A 408 -5.40 49.87 -16.61
CA MET A 408 -4.34 48.88 -16.46
C MET A 408 -3.56 48.98 -15.13
N LYS A 409 -3.64 50.11 -14.41
CA LYS A 409 -2.88 50.35 -13.16
C LYS A 409 -3.15 49.32 -12.06
N GLY A 410 -4.40 48.85 -11.93
CA GLY A 410 -4.78 47.81 -10.96
C GLY A 410 -4.26 46.43 -11.35
N GLU A 411 -4.27 46.10 -12.65
CA GLU A 411 -3.71 44.83 -13.14
C GLU A 411 -2.18 44.80 -13.00
N LEU A 412 -1.49 45.91 -13.30
CA LEU A 412 -0.06 46.06 -13.04
C LEU A 412 0.26 45.89 -11.55
N PHE A 413 -0.45 46.59 -10.66
CA PHE A 413 -0.25 46.47 -9.22
C PHE A 413 -0.46 45.03 -8.73
N TYR A 414 -1.48 44.33 -9.23
CA TYR A 414 -1.72 42.93 -8.91
C TYR A 414 -0.52 42.05 -9.27
N TYR A 415 -0.07 42.09 -10.53
CA TYR A 415 1.06 41.28 -10.98
C TYR A 415 2.39 41.60 -10.26
N GLN A 416 2.58 42.82 -9.78
CA GLN A 416 3.74 43.22 -8.98
C GLN A 416 3.70 42.71 -7.53
N ASN A 417 2.52 42.32 -7.02
CA ASN A 417 2.30 42.01 -5.60
C ASN A 417 1.59 40.65 -5.38
N ILE A 418 1.65 39.72 -6.35
CA ILE A 418 1.08 38.37 -6.17
C ILE A 418 1.84 37.64 -5.05
N PRO A 419 1.17 37.11 -4.01
CA PRO A 419 1.81 36.34 -2.97
C PRO A 419 2.55 35.11 -3.55
N PRO A 420 3.76 34.76 -3.07
CA PRO A 420 4.58 33.70 -3.67
C PRO A 420 3.87 32.35 -3.81
N GLN A 421 3.00 31.99 -2.86
CA GLN A 421 2.21 30.76 -2.88
C GLN A 421 1.18 30.69 -4.02
N PHE A 422 0.78 31.84 -4.58
CA PHE A 422 -0.19 31.96 -5.67
C PHE A 422 0.43 32.31 -7.02
N ALA A 423 1.67 32.82 -7.04
CA ALA A 423 2.38 33.22 -8.26
C ALA A 423 2.46 32.10 -9.31
N GLN A 424 2.48 30.83 -8.89
CA GLN A 424 2.43 29.66 -9.78
C GLN A 424 1.18 29.64 -10.69
N TYR A 425 0.03 30.12 -10.20
CA TYR A 425 -1.25 30.04 -10.92
C TYR A 425 -1.48 31.16 -11.93
N PHE A 426 -0.60 32.16 -12.00
CA PHE A 426 -0.75 33.31 -12.90
C PHE A 426 0.41 33.41 -13.89
N PRO A 427 0.27 34.14 -15.01
CA PRO A 427 1.39 34.55 -15.84
C PRO A 427 2.39 35.39 -15.04
N LYS A 428 3.68 35.05 -15.11
CA LYS A 428 4.75 35.94 -14.63
C LYS A 428 4.76 37.25 -15.40
N LEU A 429 4.91 38.36 -14.67
CA LEU A 429 5.23 39.67 -15.24
C LEU A 429 6.73 39.74 -15.52
N LEU A 430 7.09 39.81 -16.79
CA LEU A 430 8.46 39.90 -17.28
C LEU A 430 8.95 41.36 -17.32
N GLY A 431 8.03 42.32 -17.44
CA GLY A 431 8.30 43.74 -17.41
C GLY A 431 7.07 44.59 -17.74
N PHE A 432 7.20 45.90 -17.64
CA PHE A 432 6.18 46.83 -18.13
C PHE A 432 6.81 48.14 -18.58
N THR A 433 6.12 48.84 -19.49
CA THR A 433 6.49 50.17 -19.99
C THR A 433 5.29 51.10 -19.83
N LYS A 434 5.52 52.32 -19.35
CA LYS A 434 4.54 53.42 -19.40
C LYS A 434 4.90 54.39 -20.50
N PHE A 435 3.92 54.85 -21.27
CA PHE A 435 4.08 55.89 -22.28
C PHE A 435 2.73 56.58 -22.51
N ASP A 436 2.73 57.91 -22.47
CA ASP A 436 1.52 58.74 -22.42
C ASP A 436 0.52 58.22 -21.36
N ASP A 437 -0.78 58.28 -21.63
CA ASP A 437 -1.85 57.74 -20.78
C ASP A 437 -1.97 56.19 -20.88
N LYS A 438 -0.91 55.44 -21.16
CA LYS A 438 -0.95 53.98 -21.42
C LYS A 438 0.12 53.18 -20.69
N ILE A 439 -0.25 51.95 -20.35
CA ILE A 439 0.63 50.90 -19.81
C ILE A 439 0.69 49.75 -20.82
N GLN A 440 1.91 49.28 -21.10
CA GLN A 440 2.18 48.00 -21.74
C GLN A 440 2.78 47.02 -20.73
N LEU A 441 2.14 45.87 -20.53
CA LEU A 441 2.67 44.74 -19.77
C LEU A 441 3.36 43.75 -20.71
N GLN A 442 4.42 43.12 -20.21
CA GLN A 442 5.09 41.97 -20.82
C GLN A 442 4.89 40.78 -19.88
N LEU A 443 4.14 39.77 -20.33
CA LEU A 443 3.73 38.61 -19.54
C LEU A 443 4.30 37.33 -20.16
N GLU A 444 4.51 36.28 -19.37
CA GLU A 444 4.82 34.95 -19.92
C GLU A 444 3.65 34.44 -20.79
N PHE A 445 3.96 33.80 -21.92
CA PHE A 445 2.98 33.06 -22.70
C PHE A 445 2.64 31.73 -22.01
N ILE A 446 1.36 31.42 -21.89
CA ILE A 446 0.88 30.14 -21.36
C ILE A 446 0.49 29.23 -22.53
N SER A 447 1.28 28.18 -22.76
CA SER A 447 1.00 27.16 -23.77
C SER A 447 0.01 26.13 -23.22
N GLY A 448 -1.22 26.11 -23.76
CA GLY A 448 -2.29 25.23 -23.28
C GLY A 448 -3.68 25.48 -23.89
N ILE A 449 -4.67 24.72 -23.44
CA ILE A 449 -6.07 24.68 -23.90
C ILE A 449 -7.00 25.40 -22.91
N PRO A 450 -7.86 26.36 -23.34
CA PRO A 450 -8.82 27.03 -22.48
C PRO A 450 -9.90 26.10 -21.93
N LEU A 451 -10.29 26.31 -20.68
CA LEU A 451 -11.39 25.58 -20.04
C LEU A 451 -12.72 25.73 -20.81
N TYR A 452 -12.98 26.89 -21.42
CA TYR A 452 -14.17 27.09 -22.26
C TYR A 452 -14.14 26.22 -23.53
N TYR A 453 -12.96 25.92 -24.09
CA TYR A 453 -12.82 25.08 -25.27
C TYR A 453 -13.12 23.63 -24.90
N LEU A 454 -12.62 23.17 -23.76
CA LEU A 454 -12.94 21.84 -23.22
C LEU A 454 -14.45 21.73 -22.96
N TYR A 455 -15.06 22.73 -22.32
CA TYR A 455 -16.51 22.79 -22.10
C TYR A 455 -17.31 22.72 -23.41
N LYS A 456 -16.97 23.57 -24.39
CA LYS A 456 -17.68 23.66 -25.67
C LYS A 456 -17.67 22.34 -26.45
N ASN A 457 -16.59 21.57 -26.35
CA ASN A 457 -16.42 20.30 -27.05
C ASN A 457 -16.82 19.07 -26.19
N LYS A 458 -17.45 19.29 -25.02
CA LYS A 458 -17.80 18.24 -24.04
C LYS A 458 -16.60 17.42 -23.51
N LEU A 459 -15.42 18.03 -23.43
CA LEU A 459 -14.15 17.41 -23.00
C LEU A 459 -13.77 17.74 -21.54
N ILE A 460 -14.63 18.41 -20.76
CA ILE A 460 -14.40 18.57 -19.32
C ILE A 460 -14.61 17.23 -18.61
N THR A 461 -13.69 16.91 -17.70
CA THR A 461 -13.72 15.76 -16.80
C THR A 461 -13.90 16.21 -15.35
N GLU A 462 -14.27 15.30 -14.46
CA GLU A 462 -14.36 15.57 -13.01
C GLU A 462 -13.01 16.04 -12.43
N LYS A 463 -11.89 15.47 -12.86
CA LYS A 463 -10.53 15.93 -12.48
C LYS A 463 -10.32 17.41 -12.80
N ILE A 464 -10.70 17.85 -14.00
CA ILE A 464 -10.56 19.24 -14.44
C ILE A 464 -11.41 20.19 -13.59
N ILE A 465 -12.59 19.75 -13.14
CA ILE A 465 -13.42 20.52 -12.22
C ILE A 465 -12.77 20.58 -10.83
N ASN A 466 -12.30 19.44 -10.31
CA ASN A 466 -11.64 19.34 -9.00
C ASN A 466 -10.42 20.27 -8.91
N ASP A 467 -9.48 20.17 -9.86
CA ASP A 467 -8.25 20.95 -9.85
C ASP A 467 -8.54 22.48 -9.90
N VAL A 468 -9.57 22.90 -10.65
CA VAL A 468 -10.01 24.30 -10.72
C VAL A 468 -10.69 24.76 -9.43
N VAL A 469 -11.51 23.92 -8.81
CA VAL A 469 -12.15 24.20 -7.50
C VAL A 469 -11.09 24.33 -6.41
N ASP A 470 -10.09 23.45 -6.37
CA ASP A 470 -9.00 23.49 -5.38
C ASP A 470 -8.16 24.77 -5.49
N ILE A 471 -7.87 25.24 -6.72
CA ILE A 471 -7.14 26.49 -6.94
C ILE A 471 -7.97 27.68 -6.47
N ILE A 472 -9.27 27.71 -6.77
CA ILE A 472 -10.18 28.76 -6.29
C ILE A 472 -10.29 28.73 -4.75
N HIS A 473 -10.36 27.54 -4.15
CA HIS A 473 -10.39 27.36 -2.71
C HIS A 473 -9.10 27.88 -2.05
N LYS A 474 -7.92 27.49 -2.56
CA LYS A 474 -6.61 27.98 -2.09
C LYS A 474 -6.49 29.51 -2.19
N LEU A 475 -6.96 30.10 -3.29
CA LEU A 475 -6.99 31.55 -3.48
C LEU A 475 -7.94 32.29 -2.53
N ASN A 476 -9.05 31.66 -2.13
CA ASN A 476 -10.02 32.25 -1.19
C ASN A 476 -9.63 32.06 0.29
N CYS A 477 -8.97 30.95 0.65
CA CYS A 477 -8.70 30.57 2.04
C CYS A 477 -7.32 31.00 2.56
N GLY A 478 -6.34 31.26 1.68
CA GLY A 478 -4.95 31.52 2.09
C GLY A 478 -4.65 32.94 2.60
N TYR A 479 -5.53 33.55 3.40
CA TYR A 479 -5.29 34.86 4.02
C TYR A 479 -5.84 34.98 5.46
N GLU A 480 -5.08 34.46 6.43
CA GLU A 480 -5.00 35.06 7.77
C GLU A 480 -3.76 35.96 7.84
N LEU A 481 -3.92 37.26 7.54
CA LEU A 481 -2.92 38.29 7.81
C LEU A 481 -3.60 39.51 8.43
N GLY A 482 -3.13 39.89 9.61
CA GLY A 482 -3.73 40.95 10.43
C GLY A 482 -3.50 42.36 9.87
N VAL A 483 -4.35 42.79 8.94
CA VAL A 483 -4.69 44.20 8.69
C VAL A 483 -6.18 44.28 8.38
N HIS A 484 -6.90 45.26 8.93
CA HIS A 484 -8.33 45.43 8.67
C HIS A 484 -8.62 45.71 7.18
N GLY A 485 -9.06 44.69 6.44
CA GLY A 485 -9.49 44.78 5.05
C GLY A 485 -10.65 43.82 4.75
N LYS A 486 -11.78 44.35 4.26
CA LYS A 486 -12.98 43.54 4.00
C LYS A 486 -12.90 42.81 2.66
N GLY A 487 -12.81 41.49 2.72
CA GLY A 487 -13.37 40.54 1.74
C GLY A 487 -12.79 40.55 0.31
N ALA A 488 -11.97 39.54 0.00
CA ALA A 488 -11.76 39.12 -1.38
C ALA A 488 -13.06 38.54 -1.95
N LYS A 489 -13.55 39.08 -3.08
CA LYS A 489 -14.71 38.54 -3.80
C LYS A 489 -14.27 37.73 -5.03
N SER A 490 -14.62 36.44 -5.03
CA SER A 490 -14.85 35.53 -6.18
C SER A 490 -14.12 35.81 -7.51
N LEU A 491 -13.24 34.89 -7.92
CA LEU A 491 -12.77 34.78 -9.31
C LEU A 491 -13.84 34.25 -10.26
N CYS A 492 -13.72 34.58 -11.55
CA CYS A 492 -14.55 34.03 -12.64
C CYS A 492 -13.81 32.90 -13.37
N THR A 493 -14.48 31.76 -13.59
CA THR A 493 -13.91 30.54 -14.19
C THR A 493 -13.68 30.59 -15.71
N THR A 494 -14.13 31.64 -16.40
CA THR A 494 -13.98 31.75 -17.87
C THR A 494 -12.53 31.91 -18.33
N ASN A 495 -11.60 32.18 -17.41
CA ASN A 495 -10.23 32.61 -17.68
C ASN A 495 -9.20 31.59 -17.20
N VAL A 496 -9.45 30.29 -17.37
CA VAL A 496 -8.50 29.21 -17.05
C VAL A 496 -7.93 28.61 -18.35
N ILE A 497 -6.60 28.46 -18.42
CA ILE A 497 -5.91 27.58 -19.38
C ILE A 497 -5.40 26.34 -18.65
N VAL A 498 -5.66 25.18 -19.23
CA VAL A 498 -5.03 23.89 -18.91
C VAL A 498 -3.77 23.78 -19.76
N THR A 499 -2.59 23.79 -19.16
CA THR A 499 -1.31 23.65 -19.88
C THR A 499 -1.12 22.23 -20.42
N TYR A 500 -0.17 22.04 -21.34
CA TYR A 500 0.25 20.71 -21.80
C TYR A 500 0.88 19.81 -20.71
N ARG A 501 0.99 20.28 -19.46
CA ARG A 501 1.47 19.53 -18.28
C ARG A 501 0.36 19.28 -17.25
N ASP A 502 -0.89 19.50 -17.62
CA ASP A 502 -2.05 19.50 -16.72
C ASP A 502 -1.95 20.49 -15.53
N GLU A 503 -1.03 21.46 -15.59
CA GLU A 503 -1.04 22.62 -14.69
C GLU A 503 -2.10 23.63 -15.14
N TYR A 504 -2.78 24.29 -14.22
CA TYR A 504 -3.84 25.25 -14.51
C TYR A 504 -3.37 26.69 -14.25
N LYS A 505 -3.57 27.55 -15.24
CA LYS A 505 -3.13 28.95 -15.24
C LYS A 505 -4.31 29.89 -15.45
N LEU A 506 -4.43 30.89 -14.58
CA LEU A 506 -5.47 31.92 -14.57
C LEU A 506 -5.04 33.13 -15.41
N ILE A 507 -5.73 33.33 -16.52
CA ILE A 507 -5.42 34.33 -17.56
C ILE A 507 -6.47 35.44 -17.62
N GLY A 508 -6.55 36.25 -16.56
CA GLY A 508 -7.13 37.59 -16.62
C GLY A 508 -8.12 37.94 -15.52
N MET A 509 -8.05 39.18 -15.06
CA MET A 509 -9.06 39.83 -14.21
C MET A 509 -9.90 40.80 -15.05
N LYS A 510 -11.21 40.87 -14.79
CA LYS A 510 -12.09 41.90 -15.37
C LYS A 510 -12.30 43.02 -14.34
N LYS A 511 -12.29 44.26 -14.82
CA LYS A 511 -12.40 45.50 -14.02
C LYS A 511 -13.64 45.48 -13.11
N SER A 512 -13.49 45.76 -11.81
CA SER A 512 -14.60 46.17 -10.96
C SER A 512 -14.89 47.65 -11.18
N GLU A 513 -16.08 47.99 -11.67
CA GLU A 513 -16.49 49.38 -11.92
C GLU A 513 -17.04 50.08 -10.66
N SER A 514 -16.19 50.24 -9.65
CA SER A 514 -16.25 51.36 -8.70
C SER A 514 -15.02 51.37 -7.79
N GLY A 515 -14.54 52.56 -7.45
CA GLY A 515 -13.83 52.75 -6.18
C GLY A 515 -14.82 52.55 -5.01
N ASP A 516 -14.28 52.36 -3.81
CA ASP A 516 -14.98 52.04 -2.57
C ASP A 516 -15.69 50.67 -2.48
N TYR A 517 -15.35 49.96 -1.39
CA TYR A 517 -15.86 48.65 -1.03
C TYR A 517 -17.30 48.73 -0.51
N GLY A 518 -18.31 48.83 -1.39
CA GLY A 518 -19.70 48.95 -0.95
C GLY A 518 -20.80 48.70 -1.97
N LYS A 519 -21.44 47.51 -1.86
CA LYS A 519 -22.76 47.10 -2.41
C LYS A 519 -22.87 46.92 -3.93
N GLY A 520 -23.65 45.90 -4.35
CA GLY A 520 -24.28 45.88 -5.68
C GLY A 520 -23.79 44.88 -6.74
N ALA A 521 -23.58 43.61 -6.40
CA ALA A 521 -23.67 42.49 -7.36
C ALA A 521 -23.77 41.16 -6.60
N ASP A 522 -24.80 40.35 -6.92
CA ASP A 522 -24.98 39.02 -6.36
C ASP A 522 -23.97 38.04 -6.96
N LEU A 523 -23.14 37.46 -6.09
CA LEU A 523 -22.11 36.48 -6.44
C LEU A 523 -22.27 35.23 -5.56
N PHE A 524 -23.43 34.59 -5.69
CA PHE A 524 -23.42 33.12 -5.69
C PHE A 524 -22.64 32.64 -6.92
N PRO A 525 -21.95 31.50 -6.86
CA PRO A 525 -21.30 30.91 -8.03
C PRO A 525 -22.36 30.39 -9.01
N ARG A 526 -22.90 31.30 -9.82
CA ARG A 526 -23.35 30.90 -11.15
C ARG A 526 -22.09 30.51 -11.90
N ILE A 527 -21.98 29.24 -12.29
CA ILE A 527 -21.22 28.89 -13.50
C ILE A 527 -22.06 29.39 -14.69
N GLY A 528 -22.15 30.72 -14.80
CA GLY A 528 -22.64 31.39 -15.97
C GLY A 528 -21.58 31.23 -17.05
N PHE A 529 -21.72 30.19 -17.87
CA PHE A 529 -20.95 30.00 -19.09
C PHE A 529 -21.30 31.11 -20.11
N ALA A 530 -20.82 32.32 -19.81
CA ALA A 530 -20.99 33.60 -20.48
C ALA A 530 -22.42 34.19 -20.55
N ASP A 531 -22.56 35.42 -20.03
CA ASP A 531 -23.45 36.42 -20.64
C ASP A 531 -22.99 36.66 -22.09
N SER A 532 -23.67 36.03 -23.04
CA SER A 532 -23.78 36.49 -24.43
C SER A 532 -24.95 35.78 -25.12
N ASP A 533 -25.88 36.55 -25.67
CA ASP A 533 -27.19 36.10 -26.19
C ASP A 533 -27.14 35.22 -27.46
N THR A 534 -26.09 34.42 -27.68
CA THR A 534 -25.85 33.76 -28.98
C THR A 534 -25.28 32.33 -28.96
N LEU A 535 -24.90 31.74 -27.82
CA LEU A 535 -24.24 30.41 -27.81
C LEU A 535 -24.97 29.22 -27.16
N HIS A 536 -26.10 29.40 -26.48
CA HIS A 536 -26.81 28.31 -25.77
C HIS A 536 -27.60 27.31 -26.65
N LYS A 537 -27.29 27.19 -27.96
CA LYS A 537 -28.02 26.30 -28.89
C LYS A 537 -27.29 25.00 -29.28
N SER A 538 -26.07 24.76 -28.79
CA SER A 538 -25.25 23.62 -29.25
C SER A 538 -24.68 22.71 -28.14
N ILE A 539 -24.91 23.00 -26.86
CA ILE A 539 -24.46 22.18 -25.74
C ILE A 539 -25.69 21.60 -25.05
N ASP A 540 -25.62 20.31 -24.76
CA ASP A 540 -26.72 19.52 -24.21
C ASP A 540 -27.01 19.90 -22.76
N LYS A 541 -28.30 19.97 -22.40
CA LYS A 541 -28.73 20.28 -21.04
C LYS A 541 -28.25 19.23 -20.04
N GLU A 542 -28.26 17.94 -20.41
CA GLU A 542 -27.76 16.87 -19.51
C GLU A 542 -26.28 17.04 -19.19
N TYR A 543 -25.46 17.48 -20.15
CA TYR A 543 -24.04 17.74 -19.93
C TYR A 543 -23.82 18.97 -19.02
N ILE A 544 -24.67 20.00 -19.14
CA ILE A 544 -24.64 21.18 -18.27
C ILE A 544 -25.01 20.80 -16.83
N ASP A 545 -26.09 20.02 -16.66
CA ASP A 545 -26.55 19.58 -15.34
C ASP A 545 -25.53 18.61 -14.70
N TRP A 546 -24.85 17.75 -15.48
CA TRP A 546 -23.74 16.91 -15.02
C TRP A 546 -22.54 17.71 -14.50
N VAL A 547 -22.04 18.69 -15.27
CA VAL A 547 -20.94 19.58 -14.82
C VAL A 547 -21.31 20.34 -13.54
N ASN A 548 -22.55 20.85 -13.47
CA ASN A 548 -23.03 21.57 -12.29
C ASN A 548 -23.12 20.67 -11.04
N ASN A 549 -23.58 19.43 -11.18
CA ASN A 549 -23.70 18.49 -10.06
C ASN A 549 -22.33 18.09 -9.48
N ILE A 550 -21.32 17.87 -10.33
CA ILE A 550 -19.94 17.61 -9.87
C ILE A 550 -19.39 18.80 -9.07
N TYR A 551 -19.55 20.01 -9.60
CA TYR A 551 -19.12 21.23 -8.92
C TYR A 551 -19.81 21.41 -7.55
N LEU A 552 -21.13 21.24 -7.50
CA LEU A 552 -21.92 21.37 -6.26
C LEU A 552 -21.57 20.29 -5.21
N LYS A 553 -21.21 19.08 -5.64
CA LYS A 553 -20.72 18.01 -4.76
C LYS A 553 -19.41 18.43 -4.08
N LYS A 554 -18.43 18.92 -4.85
CA LYS A 554 -17.12 19.33 -4.31
C LYS A 554 -17.16 20.54 -3.39
N CYS A 555 -18.06 21.50 -3.63
CA CYS A 555 -18.22 22.64 -2.72
C CYS A 555 -18.75 22.27 -1.31
N LYS A 556 -19.14 21.01 -1.04
CA LYS A 556 -19.51 20.51 0.29
C LYS A 556 -18.36 19.85 1.06
N GLU A 557 -17.25 19.50 0.42
CA GLU A 557 -16.11 18.81 1.06
C GLU A 557 -15.16 19.83 1.70
N VAL A 558 -15.24 19.98 3.02
CA VAL A 558 -14.25 20.74 3.82
C VAL A 558 -13.12 19.78 4.21
N GLU A 559 -11.86 20.20 3.99
CA GLU A 559 -10.68 19.37 4.26
C GLU A 559 -10.55 19.04 5.76
N ILE A 560 -10.73 17.76 6.11
CA ILE A 560 -10.62 17.28 7.49
C ILE A 560 -9.13 17.05 7.81
N LYS A 561 -8.60 17.83 8.76
CA LYS A 561 -7.24 17.66 9.25
C LYS A 561 -7.14 16.40 10.12
N LEU A 562 -6.54 15.35 9.55
CA LEU A 562 -6.33 14.06 10.22
C LEU A 562 -5.30 14.16 11.35
N GLU A 563 -5.57 13.48 12.45
CA GLU A 563 -4.59 13.25 13.52
C GLU A 563 -3.59 12.17 13.06
N THR A 564 -2.30 12.33 13.38
CA THR A 564 -1.24 11.41 12.91
C THR A 564 -0.49 10.79 14.08
N ARG A 565 -0.51 9.47 14.15
CA ARG A 565 0.20 8.61 15.10
C ARG A 565 1.56 8.23 14.51
N ASN A 566 2.66 8.63 15.15
CA ASN A 566 4.02 8.31 14.68
C ASN A 566 4.64 7.08 15.36
N GLU A 567 4.12 6.69 16.51
CA GLU A 567 4.64 5.61 17.37
C GLU A 567 3.53 4.61 17.70
N CYS A 568 3.92 3.36 17.95
CA CYS A 568 3.01 2.28 18.27
C CYS A 568 2.35 2.49 19.64
N VAL A 569 1.03 2.57 19.70
CA VAL A 569 0.32 2.79 20.99
C VAL A 569 0.35 1.60 21.96
N ILE A 570 0.93 0.48 21.55
CA ILE A 570 1.22 -0.66 22.43
C ILE A 570 2.62 -0.54 23.04
N CYS A 571 3.67 -0.27 22.23
CA CYS A 571 5.07 -0.38 22.68
C CYS A 571 5.99 0.81 22.29
N ASN A 572 5.42 1.93 21.88
CA ASN A 572 6.08 3.20 21.53
C ASN A 572 7.14 3.13 20.41
N HIS A 573 7.24 2.02 19.68
CA HIS A 573 8.17 1.89 18.57
C HIS A 573 7.64 2.61 17.31
N PRO A 574 8.47 3.31 16.51
CA PRO A 574 8.02 4.06 15.34
C PRO A 574 7.21 3.23 14.33
N LEU A 575 6.26 3.90 13.67
CA LEU A 575 5.34 3.29 12.71
C LEU A 575 5.60 3.74 11.27
N ASP A 576 5.84 2.78 10.38
CA ASP A 576 5.82 2.97 8.93
C ASP A 576 4.51 2.47 8.33
N VAL A 577 4.02 3.15 7.27
CA VAL A 577 2.83 2.71 6.52
C VAL A 577 3.23 1.55 5.60
N PHE A 578 2.48 0.46 5.61
CA PHE A 578 2.71 -0.68 4.71
C PHE A 578 1.60 -0.89 3.68
N PHE A 579 0.41 -0.32 3.92
CA PHE A 579 -0.75 -0.38 3.04
C PHE A 579 -1.60 0.88 3.27
N SER A 580 -2.18 1.41 2.20
CA SER A 580 -3.07 2.57 2.23
C SER A 580 -4.32 2.25 1.43
N LEU A 581 -5.49 2.65 1.91
CA LEU A 581 -6.74 2.61 1.17
C LEU A 581 -7.26 4.04 1.01
N ASP A 582 -7.37 4.50 -0.23
CA ASP A 582 -7.87 5.84 -0.54
C ASP A 582 -9.39 5.89 -0.63
N ASN A 583 -9.95 7.10 -0.54
CA ASN A 583 -11.38 7.39 -0.69
C ASN A 583 -12.30 6.64 0.30
N VAL A 584 -11.80 6.25 1.48
CA VAL A 584 -12.60 5.57 2.51
C VAL A 584 -13.56 6.58 3.17
N PRO A 585 -14.88 6.30 3.27
CA PRO A 585 -15.81 7.18 3.97
C PRO A 585 -15.46 7.30 5.45
N ASN A 586 -15.48 8.54 5.96
CA ASN A 586 -14.95 8.86 7.29
C ASN A 586 -15.82 8.38 8.47
N LYS A 587 -17.07 7.93 8.23
CA LYS A 587 -18.02 7.54 9.29
C LYS A 587 -18.74 6.23 8.97
N LEU A 588 -19.02 5.45 10.01
CA LEU A 588 -19.82 4.22 9.95
C LEU A 588 -21.31 4.48 10.30
N THR A 589 -21.93 5.48 9.68
CA THR A 589 -23.31 5.90 9.99
C THR A 589 -24.25 5.80 8.79
N CYS A 590 -25.55 6.02 9.03
CA CYS A 590 -26.58 6.16 8.02
C CYS A 590 -27.18 7.57 8.09
N VAL A 591 -27.13 8.30 6.97
CA VAL A 591 -27.45 9.73 6.87
C VAL A 591 -28.75 9.97 6.10
N THR A 592 -29.48 11.02 6.45
CA THR A 592 -30.73 11.40 5.75
C THR A 592 -30.48 12.05 4.38
N GLU A 593 -29.30 12.65 4.19
CA GLU A 593 -28.84 13.23 2.92
C GLU A 593 -27.49 12.61 2.53
N ILE A 594 -27.25 12.46 1.22
CA ILE A 594 -26.01 11.87 0.70
C ILE A 594 -24.81 12.78 1.06
N CYS A 595 -23.82 12.20 1.75
CA CYS A 595 -22.59 12.86 2.19
C CYS A 595 -21.36 11.99 1.83
N THR A 596 -20.27 12.61 1.40
CA THR A 596 -19.07 11.93 0.87
C THR A 596 -17.75 12.54 1.38
N ASN A 597 -17.63 12.84 2.68
CA ASN A 597 -16.31 13.18 3.22
C ASN A 597 -15.51 11.88 3.39
N ASN A 598 -14.49 11.74 2.55
CA ASN A 598 -13.63 10.57 2.48
C ASN A 598 -12.19 10.93 2.89
N SER A 599 -11.39 9.93 3.25
CA SER A 599 -9.98 10.11 3.61
C SER A 599 -9.16 8.85 3.35
N THR A 600 -7.83 9.00 3.27
CA THR A 600 -6.92 7.87 3.15
C THR A 600 -6.74 7.17 4.49
N MET A 601 -6.99 5.87 4.50
CA MET A 601 -6.76 4.98 5.64
C MET A 601 -5.38 4.34 5.52
N ASP A 602 -4.40 4.89 6.24
CA ASP A 602 -3.02 4.39 6.27
C ASP A 602 -2.85 3.34 7.37
N PHE A 603 -2.50 2.12 6.99
CA PHE A 603 -2.23 1.01 7.91
C PHE A 603 -0.73 0.85 8.14
N SER A 604 -0.37 0.74 9.42
CA SER A 604 0.99 0.53 9.91
C SER A 604 1.09 -0.77 10.69
N GLN A 605 2.19 -1.50 10.51
CA GLN A 605 2.54 -2.67 11.30
C GLN A 605 3.71 -2.29 12.20
N CYS A 606 3.59 -2.46 13.51
CA CYS A 606 4.69 -2.17 14.42
C CYS A 606 5.86 -3.14 14.20
N PRO A 607 7.10 -2.66 13.91
CA PRO A 607 8.27 -3.53 13.73
C PRO A 607 8.69 -4.33 14.98
N ASN A 608 8.19 -3.96 16.16
CA ASN A 608 8.57 -4.53 17.46
C ASN A 608 7.52 -5.53 17.99
N CYS A 609 6.26 -5.12 18.13
CA CYS A 609 5.17 -5.99 18.64
C CYS A 609 4.32 -6.63 17.54
N ASN A 610 4.62 -6.41 16.25
CA ASN A 610 3.85 -6.87 15.08
C ASN A 610 2.39 -6.36 14.97
N THR A 611 1.85 -5.67 15.97
CA THR A 611 0.48 -5.10 15.97
C THR A 611 0.23 -4.18 14.80
N ILE A 612 -0.86 -4.43 14.08
CA ILE A 612 -1.36 -3.57 13.01
C ILE A 612 -2.28 -2.49 13.61
N GLN A 613 -2.14 -1.25 13.14
CA GLN A 613 -2.93 -0.10 13.58
C GLN A 613 -2.97 0.98 12.49
N LEU A 614 -3.93 1.89 12.55
CA LEU A 614 -3.96 3.06 11.67
C LEU A 614 -2.90 4.08 12.07
N LYS A 615 -2.32 4.74 11.06
CA LYS A 615 -1.38 5.85 11.24
C LYS A 615 -2.06 7.21 11.24
N LYS A 616 -3.13 7.36 10.46
CA LYS A 616 -3.96 8.58 10.39
C LYS A 616 -5.35 8.28 10.92
N MET A 617 -5.91 9.21 11.70
CA MET A 617 -7.19 9.03 12.40
C MET A 617 -8.08 10.26 12.22
N ILE A 618 -9.39 10.06 12.28
CA ILE A 618 -10.41 11.12 12.19
C ILE A 618 -10.56 11.74 13.58
N PRO A 619 -10.53 13.08 13.75
CA PRO A 619 -10.79 13.72 15.03
C PRO A 619 -12.10 13.21 15.67
N LEU A 620 -12.05 12.78 16.93
CA LEU A 620 -13.14 12.04 17.59
C LEU A 620 -14.47 12.82 17.59
N ASN A 621 -14.41 14.15 17.65
CA ASN A 621 -15.58 15.03 17.59
C ASN A 621 -16.28 15.07 16.22
N ILE A 622 -15.58 14.67 15.14
CA ILE A 622 -16.15 14.51 13.80
C ILE A 622 -16.71 13.09 13.67
N LEU A 623 -15.97 12.09 14.16
CA LEU A 623 -16.33 10.68 14.08
C LEU A 623 -17.62 10.37 14.85
N TYR A 624 -17.72 10.86 16.09
CA TYR A 624 -18.87 10.65 16.99
C TYR A 624 -19.83 11.85 17.08
N GLU A 625 -19.91 12.67 16.02
CA GLU A 625 -20.92 13.73 15.88
C GLU A 625 -22.36 13.19 15.96
N GLU A 626 -22.57 11.96 15.50
CA GLU A 626 -23.81 11.20 15.65
C GLU A 626 -23.49 9.80 16.19
N SER A 627 -24.30 9.27 17.12
CA SER A 627 -24.13 7.89 17.59
C SER A 627 -24.90 6.89 16.74
N HIS A 628 -24.23 5.77 16.43
CA HIS A 628 -24.84 4.59 15.82
C HIS A 628 -25.08 3.44 16.84
N ASN A 629 -24.71 3.62 18.12
CA ASN A 629 -24.76 2.60 19.19
C ASN A 629 -26.05 2.64 20.04
N PHE A 630 -27.09 3.35 19.59
CA PHE A 630 -28.36 3.47 20.34
C PHE A 630 -29.07 2.12 20.56
N VAL A 631 -29.07 1.24 19.55
CA VAL A 631 -29.80 -0.03 19.54
C VAL A 631 -28.89 -1.15 19.06
N SER A 632 -28.91 -2.29 19.74
CA SER A 632 -28.29 -3.55 19.30
C SER A 632 -29.38 -4.48 18.76
N VAL A 633 -29.12 -5.15 17.63
CA VAL A 633 -30.13 -5.93 16.88
C VAL A 633 -29.56 -7.30 16.50
N GLY A 634 -30.37 -8.36 16.65
CA GLY A 634 -30.00 -9.74 16.34
C GLY A 634 -29.71 -10.59 17.59
N LYS A 635 -29.94 -11.90 17.48
CA LYS A 635 -29.89 -12.84 18.62
C LYS A 635 -28.49 -13.00 19.20
N VAL A 636 -27.45 -12.87 18.37
CA VAL A 636 -26.04 -12.87 18.81
C VAL A 636 -25.79 -11.76 19.84
N TRP A 637 -26.25 -10.53 19.57
CA TRP A 637 -26.10 -9.40 20.48
C TRP A 637 -26.94 -9.54 21.75
N GLU A 638 -28.18 -10.01 21.62
CA GLU A 638 -29.09 -10.26 22.75
C GLU A 638 -28.46 -11.21 23.77
N LYS A 639 -27.97 -12.36 23.30
CA LYS A 639 -27.28 -13.37 24.12
C LYS A 639 -25.95 -12.89 24.71
N TYR A 640 -25.17 -12.12 23.94
CA TYR A 640 -23.93 -11.53 24.44
C TYR A 640 -24.21 -10.59 25.62
N PHE A 641 -25.19 -9.70 25.49
CA PHE A 641 -25.56 -8.79 26.58
C PHE A 641 -26.21 -9.54 27.74
N GLU A 642 -27.02 -10.57 27.50
CA GLU A 642 -27.54 -11.47 28.55
C GLU A 642 -26.39 -12.12 29.35
N MET A 643 -25.40 -12.70 28.67
CA MET A 643 -24.21 -13.28 29.30
C MET A 643 -23.45 -12.23 30.13
N PHE A 644 -23.22 -11.03 29.56
CA PHE A 644 -22.47 -9.98 30.23
C PHE A 644 -23.23 -9.45 31.47
N ILE A 645 -24.51 -9.12 31.33
CA ILE A 645 -25.36 -8.64 32.43
C ILE A 645 -25.47 -9.69 33.53
N ASN A 646 -25.69 -10.96 33.20
CA ASN A 646 -25.78 -12.04 34.19
C ASN A 646 -24.47 -12.21 34.96
N TYR A 647 -23.32 -12.19 34.29
CA TYR A 647 -22.02 -12.27 34.96
C TYR A 647 -21.75 -11.03 35.83
N PHE A 648 -22.00 -9.83 35.30
CA PHE A 648 -21.76 -8.58 36.00
C PHE A 648 -22.67 -8.40 37.22
N GLN A 649 -23.95 -8.77 37.11
CA GLN A 649 -24.91 -8.75 38.23
C GLN A 649 -24.46 -9.63 39.40
N ASN A 650 -23.83 -10.78 39.13
CA ASN A 650 -23.27 -11.64 40.17
C ASN A 650 -22.15 -10.95 40.96
N ILE A 651 -21.32 -10.13 40.30
CA ILE A 651 -20.29 -9.33 40.98
C ILE A 651 -20.91 -8.17 41.75
N ILE A 652 -21.83 -7.40 41.15
CA ILE A 652 -22.53 -6.31 41.83
C ILE A 652 -23.21 -6.82 43.11
N ASN A 653 -23.78 -8.02 43.11
CA ASN A 653 -24.41 -8.63 44.28
C ASN A 653 -23.44 -8.90 45.46
N THR A 654 -22.13 -8.98 45.20
CA THR A 654 -21.09 -9.03 46.24
C THR A 654 -20.64 -7.64 46.73
N GLN A 655 -21.01 -6.58 46.01
CA GLN A 655 -20.62 -5.18 46.24
C GLN A 655 -21.85 -4.24 46.23
N PRO A 656 -22.85 -4.45 47.13
CA PRO A 656 -24.19 -3.86 47.02
C PRO A 656 -24.26 -2.32 47.15
N ASN A 657 -23.19 -1.68 47.60
CA ASN A 657 -23.09 -0.22 47.75
C ASN A 657 -22.12 0.42 46.74
N SER A 658 -21.78 -0.30 45.66
CA SER A 658 -20.83 0.17 44.66
C SER A 658 -21.30 1.43 43.91
N THR A 659 -20.32 2.28 43.59
CA THR A 659 -20.45 3.37 42.61
C THR A 659 -19.82 2.92 41.30
N ILE A 660 -20.65 2.82 40.26
CA ILE A 660 -20.29 2.24 38.96
C ILE A 660 -20.16 3.35 37.92
N LEU A 661 -19.13 3.29 37.06
CA LEU A 661 -18.94 4.18 35.91
C LEU A 661 -18.97 3.37 34.60
N GLU A 662 -20.00 3.57 33.77
CA GLU A 662 -20.08 3.01 32.41
C GLU A 662 -19.66 4.06 31.37
N ILE A 663 -18.74 3.67 30.49
CA ILE A 663 -18.15 4.53 29.46
C ILE A 663 -18.62 4.06 28.08
N GLY A 664 -19.07 4.99 27.23
CA GLY A 664 -19.41 4.73 25.83
C GLY A 664 -20.77 4.04 25.59
N CYS A 665 -21.76 4.28 26.45
CA CYS A 665 -23.06 3.61 26.37
C CYS A 665 -24.25 4.60 26.34
N PRO A 666 -24.61 5.13 25.16
CA PRO A 666 -25.59 6.23 25.03
C PRO A 666 -27.01 5.84 25.48
N SER A 667 -27.36 4.55 25.45
CA SER A 667 -28.66 4.00 25.84
C SER A 667 -28.67 3.27 27.19
N GLY A 668 -27.55 3.26 27.94
CA GLY A 668 -27.45 2.61 29.26
C GLY A 668 -27.94 1.16 29.30
N LYS A 669 -27.69 0.38 28.24
CA LYS A 669 -28.25 -0.97 28.06
C LYS A 669 -27.79 -1.98 29.11
N ILE A 670 -26.63 -1.78 29.72
CA ILE A 670 -26.18 -2.54 30.91
C ILE A 670 -26.81 -1.92 32.16
N ALA A 671 -26.61 -0.62 32.39
CA ALA A 671 -27.13 0.13 33.54
C ALA A 671 -28.60 -0.13 33.90
N ARG A 672 -29.48 -0.23 32.89
CA ARG A 672 -30.93 -0.46 33.05
C ARG A 672 -31.31 -1.90 33.43
N ASN A 673 -30.43 -2.86 33.19
CA ASN A 673 -30.70 -4.29 33.41
C ASN A 673 -29.93 -4.87 34.61
N VAL A 674 -29.09 -4.07 35.26
CA VAL A 674 -28.47 -4.41 36.55
C VAL A 674 -29.14 -3.68 37.72
N HIS A 675 -28.97 -4.21 38.93
CA HIS A 675 -29.53 -3.70 40.19
C HIS A 675 -28.57 -3.97 41.35
N ASN A 676 -28.94 -3.53 42.57
CA ASN A 676 -28.15 -3.73 43.80
C ASN A 676 -26.82 -2.95 43.82
N TYR A 677 -26.86 -1.67 43.43
CA TYR A 677 -25.75 -0.72 43.50
C TYR A 677 -26.22 0.59 44.16
N ASN A 678 -25.29 1.40 44.67
CA ASN A 678 -25.60 2.71 45.25
C ASN A 678 -25.85 3.76 44.16
N LYS A 679 -24.92 3.86 43.20
CA LYS A 679 -24.97 4.87 42.13
C LYS A 679 -24.34 4.34 40.85
N TYR A 680 -24.93 4.70 39.73
CA TYR A 680 -24.44 4.34 38.40
C TYR A 680 -24.25 5.62 37.59
N ILE A 681 -23.11 5.77 36.92
CA ILE A 681 -22.75 6.98 36.16
C ILE A 681 -22.46 6.54 34.74
N ILE A 682 -23.16 7.11 33.76
CA ILE A 682 -22.91 6.86 32.33
C ILE A 682 -22.17 8.08 31.77
N VAL A 683 -21.08 7.88 31.03
CA VAL A 683 -20.41 8.93 30.26
C VAL A 683 -20.36 8.57 28.77
N ASP A 684 -20.96 9.43 27.95
CA ASP A 684 -20.98 9.31 26.48
C ASP A 684 -21.37 10.69 25.88
N PRO A 685 -20.83 11.09 24.71
CA PRO A 685 -21.19 12.38 24.08
C PRO A 685 -22.64 12.46 23.58
N ASN A 686 -23.32 11.34 23.35
CA ASN A 686 -24.57 11.24 22.59
C ASN A 686 -25.71 10.60 23.40
N GLN A 687 -26.22 11.27 24.43
CA GLN A 687 -27.32 10.73 25.24
C GLN A 687 -28.52 10.32 24.40
N ASN A 688 -29.01 9.08 24.57
CA ASN A 688 -30.30 8.69 24.02
C ASN A 688 -31.43 9.35 24.84
N THR A 689 -32.02 10.42 24.31
CA THR A 689 -33.09 11.15 24.99
C THR A 689 -34.44 10.43 25.00
N ASP A 690 -34.61 9.38 24.20
CA ASP A 690 -35.81 8.55 24.23
C ASP A 690 -35.81 7.58 25.44
N GLU A 691 -34.64 7.33 26.02
CA GLU A 691 -34.47 6.38 27.12
C GLU A 691 -34.60 7.06 28.49
N LYS A 692 -35.37 6.44 29.39
CA LYS A 692 -35.56 6.93 30.76
C LYS A 692 -34.72 6.12 31.74
N PHE A 693 -33.84 6.83 32.44
CA PHE A 693 -33.00 6.27 33.49
C PHE A 693 -33.68 6.37 34.86
N SER A 694 -33.32 5.49 35.79
CA SER A 694 -33.75 5.55 37.19
C SER A 694 -33.00 6.65 37.95
N GLU A 695 -33.50 7.08 39.11
CA GLU A 695 -32.90 8.18 39.89
C GLU A 695 -31.43 7.91 40.30
N ASN A 696 -31.04 6.64 40.41
CA ASN A 696 -29.67 6.23 40.76
C ASN A 696 -28.71 6.18 39.55
N ILE A 697 -29.21 6.36 38.32
CA ILE A 697 -28.43 6.38 37.08
C ILE A 697 -28.26 7.84 36.62
N VAL A 698 -27.02 8.34 36.65
CA VAL A 698 -26.66 9.71 36.27
C VAL A 698 -25.95 9.70 34.91
N PHE A 699 -26.54 10.32 33.90
CA PHE A 699 -25.88 10.52 32.61
C PHE A 699 -25.01 11.80 32.62
N LYS A 700 -23.79 11.71 32.09
CA LYS A 700 -22.85 12.82 31.89
C LYS A 700 -22.48 12.91 30.42
N THR A 701 -22.98 13.94 29.73
CA THR A 701 -22.66 14.19 28.33
C THR A 701 -21.20 14.61 28.18
N GLY A 702 -20.42 13.84 27.43
CA GLY A 702 -19.02 14.15 27.13
C GLY A 702 -18.18 12.92 26.75
N LEU A 703 -16.96 13.17 26.27
CA LEU A 703 -15.96 12.11 26.07
C LEU A 703 -15.26 11.79 27.40
N PHE A 704 -14.77 10.55 27.54
CA PHE A 704 -13.84 10.17 28.59
C PHE A 704 -12.40 10.44 28.10
N ASP A 705 -12.08 11.71 27.95
CA ASP A 705 -10.76 12.23 27.55
C ASP A 705 -9.99 12.78 28.76
N ASP A 706 -8.84 13.43 28.56
CA ASP A 706 -8.07 14.04 29.64
C ASP A 706 -8.85 15.13 30.41
N ASN A 707 -9.84 15.79 29.77
CA ASN A 707 -10.69 16.83 30.37
C ASN A 707 -11.83 16.28 31.25
N PHE A 708 -12.15 14.99 31.15
CA PHE A 708 -13.18 14.37 32.01
C PHE A 708 -12.77 14.40 33.49
N ILE A 709 -13.55 15.10 34.32
CA ILE A 709 -13.33 15.23 35.77
C ILE A 709 -14.45 14.50 36.52
N ILE A 710 -14.05 13.69 37.51
CA ILE A 710 -14.96 13.05 38.46
C ILE A 710 -14.42 13.21 39.88
N ASN A 711 -15.24 13.78 40.77
CA ASN A 711 -14.88 14.05 42.17
C ASN A 711 -15.25 12.89 43.10
N GLU A 712 -16.01 11.92 42.59
CA GLU A 712 -16.44 10.73 43.31
C GLU A 712 -15.46 9.60 42.99
N LYS A 713 -15.13 8.80 44.01
CA LYS A 713 -14.36 7.57 43.81
C LYS A 713 -15.26 6.47 43.24
N ILE A 714 -14.70 5.69 42.32
CA ILE A 714 -15.42 4.64 41.59
C ILE A 714 -14.96 3.28 42.07
N ASP A 715 -15.91 2.38 42.31
CA ASP A 715 -15.64 1.01 42.74
C ASP A 715 -15.51 0.08 41.52
N ILE A 716 -16.35 0.30 40.50
CA ILE A 716 -16.35 -0.51 39.28
C ILE A 716 -16.43 0.36 38.02
N ILE A 717 -15.57 0.10 37.03
CA ILE A 717 -15.65 0.66 35.68
C ILE A 717 -16.22 -0.39 34.71
N VAL A 718 -17.07 0.04 33.77
CA VAL A 718 -17.69 -0.80 32.75
C VAL A 718 -17.55 -0.15 31.37
N HIS A 719 -17.22 -0.91 30.33
CA HIS A 719 -17.43 -0.48 28.94
C HIS A 719 -17.60 -1.69 28.01
N SER A 720 -18.40 -1.57 26.95
CA SER A 720 -18.56 -2.66 25.98
C SER A 720 -18.46 -2.14 24.57
N HIS A 721 -17.51 -2.68 23.81
CA HIS A 721 -17.21 -2.29 22.43
C HIS A 721 -16.89 -0.80 22.36
N LEU A 722 -15.77 -0.46 23.00
CA LEU A 722 -15.23 0.89 23.18
C LEU A 722 -13.71 0.86 23.16
N PHE A 723 -13.08 -0.17 23.72
CA PHE A 723 -11.62 -0.16 23.91
C PHE A 723 -10.85 -0.16 22.58
N GLU A 724 -11.40 -0.84 21.58
CA GLU A 724 -10.97 -0.85 20.19
C GLU A 724 -11.16 0.50 19.48
N HIS A 725 -12.04 1.36 20.00
CA HIS A 725 -12.27 2.73 19.53
C HIS A 725 -11.31 3.75 20.16
N ILE A 726 -10.54 3.39 21.19
CA ILE A 726 -9.65 4.31 21.90
C ILE A 726 -8.35 4.52 21.12
N TYR A 727 -8.04 5.78 20.80
CA TYR A 727 -6.84 6.13 20.03
C TYR A 727 -5.55 6.02 20.86
N GLU A 728 -5.62 6.23 22.17
CA GLU A 728 -4.49 6.19 23.11
C GLU A 728 -4.78 5.20 24.27
N PRO A 729 -4.84 3.87 24.00
CA PRO A 729 -5.34 2.87 24.93
C PRO A 729 -4.60 2.84 26.28
N SER A 730 -3.28 3.04 26.29
CA SER A 730 -2.51 3.07 27.54
C SER A 730 -2.91 4.24 28.44
N LYS A 731 -3.16 5.44 27.88
CA LYS A 731 -3.64 6.61 28.64
C LYS A 731 -5.05 6.37 29.20
N PHE A 732 -5.92 5.77 28.41
CA PHE A 732 -7.29 5.41 28.83
C PHE A 732 -7.27 4.43 30.01
N VAL A 733 -6.53 3.31 29.91
CA VAL A 733 -6.43 2.33 31.00
C VAL A 733 -5.80 2.96 32.24
N LYS A 734 -4.76 3.80 32.08
CA LYS A 734 -4.17 4.56 33.18
C LYS A 734 -5.18 5.46 33.88
N LYS A 735 -6.02 6.18 33.13
CA LYS A 735 -7.07 7.04 33.70
C LYS A 735 -8.12 6.23 34.46
N CYS A 736 -8.48 5.03 33.96
CA CYS A 736 -9.32 4.08 34.70
C CYS A 736 -8.67 3.65 36.03
N TYR A 737 -7.36 3.34 36.05
CA TYR A 737 -6.59 3.01 37.26
C TYR A 737 -6.61 4.16 38.28
N GLU A 738 -6.41 5.41 37.84
CA GLU A 738 -6.35 6.60 38.69
C GLU A 738 -7.71 6.93 39.36
N ILE A 739 -8.82 6.71 38.64
CA ILE A 739 -10.18 6.98 39.10
C ILE A 739 -10.69 5.89 40.07
N LEU A 740 -10.34 4.62 39.83
CA LEU A 740 -10.76 3.50 40.67
C LEU A 740 -10.25 3.61 42.13
N ASN A 741 -11.08 3.12 43.04
CA ASN A 741 -10.71 2.83 44.42
C ASN A 741 -9.60 1.76 44.50
N ASP A 742 -8.90 1.72 45.62
CA ASP A 742 -8.01 0.61 45.92
C ASP A 742 -8.86 -0.64 46.14
N ASP A 743 -8.47 -1.76 45.51
CA ASP A 743 -9.28 -2.97 45.31
C ASP A 743 -10.47 -2.85 44.30
N GLY A 744 -10.60 -1.74 43.58
CA GLY A 744 -11.63 -1.55 42.53
C GLY A 744 -11.44 -2.42 41.27
N GLU A 745 -12.53 -2.61 40.52
CA GLU A 745 -12.63 -3.58 39.41
C GLU A 745 -13.03 -2.92 38.08
N MET A 746 -12.71 -3.57 36.97
CA MET A 746 -13.05 -3.12 35.62
C MET A 746 -13.52 -4.28 34.75
N PHE A 747 -14.68 -4.08 34.12
CA PHE A 747 -15.35 -5.05 33.25
C PHE A 747 -15.45 -4.49 31.85
N PHE A 748 -14.93 -5.21 30.85
CA PHE A 748 -15.12 -4.75 29.48
C PHE A 748 -15.21 -5.81 28.41
N GLY A 749 -16.07 -5.54 27.43
CA GLY A 749 -16.21 -6.34 26.21
C GLY A 749 -15.48 -5.72 25.03
N VAL A 750 -14.84 -6.56 24.21
CA VAL A 750 -14.27 -6.23 22.90
C VAL A 750 -14.68 -7.27 21.85
N PRO A 751 -14.62 -6.95 20.54
CA PRO A 751 -14.73 -7.92 19.46
C PRO A 751 -13.65 -8.99 19.57
N ASN A 752 -13.97 -10.24 19.24
CA ASN A 752 -12.97 -11.29 19.15
C ASN A 752 -12.19 -11.20 17.82
N MET A 753 -11.30 -10.20 17.72
CA MET A 753 -10.56 -9.91 16.49
C MET A 753 -9.64 -11.07 16.05
N THR A 754 -9.18 -11.91 16.99
CA THR A 754 -8.46 -13.16 16.69
C THR A 754 -9.34 -14.14 15.91
N ASN A 755 -10.57 -14.41 16.37
CA ASN A 755 -11.51 -15.26 15.64
C ASN A 755 -11.91 -14.66 14.28
N PHE A 756 -11.99 -13.33 14.14
CA PHE A 756 -12.26 -12.70 12.84
C PHE A 756 -11.16 -12.98 11.83
N ILE A 757 -9.90 -13.09 12.27
CA ILE A 757 -8.77 -13.51 11.45
C ILE A 757 -8.87 -15.00 11.09
N GLU A 758 -9.01 -15.86 12.10
CA GLU A 758 -9.02 -17.32 11.89
C GLU A 758 -10.18 -17.77 11.02
N GLY A 759 -11.36 -17.19 11.23
CA GLY A 759 -12.55 -17.39 10.40
C GLY A 759 -12.55 -16.60 9.09
N LYS A 760 -11.47 -15.85 8.78
CA LYS A 760 -11.32 -14.97 7.62
C LYS A 760 -12.55 -14.07 7.35
N SER A 761 -13.16 -13.61 8.44
CA SER A 761 -14.55 -13.14 8.48
C SER A 761 -14.71 -11.65 8.16
N THR A 762 -13.63 -10.87 8.23
CA THR A 762 -13.60 -9.44 7.93
C THR A 762 -12.22 -9.06 7.39
N PRO A 763 -12.13 -8.29 6.29
CA PRO A 763 -10.86 -7.86 5.72
C PRO A 763 -10.23 -6.79 6.62
N PHE A 764 -8.97 -6.45 6.33
CA PHE A 764 -8.19 -5.48 7.12
C PHE A 764 -8.13 -5.78 8.63
N LEU A 765 -8.36 -7.04 9.02
CA LEU A 765 -8.47 -7.51 10.41
C LEU A 765 -9.60 -6.84 11.22
N GLY A 766 -10.60 -6.24 10.56
CA GLY A 766 -11.65 -5.46 11.23
C GLY A 766 -11.19 -4.08 11.74
N ILE A 767 -10.10 -3.54 11.19
CA ILE A 767 -9.57 -2.20 11.51
C ILE A 767 -10.17 -1.16 10.56
N PHE A 768 -10.63 -0.04 11.11
CA PHE A 768 -11.16 1.13 10.38
C PHE A 768 -11.05 2.42 11.21
N PHE A 769 -11.64 3.53 10.76
CA PHE A 769 -11.46 4.84 11.40
C PHE A 769 -11.98 4.90 12.84
N GLU A 770 -12.89 4.00 13.22
CA GLU A 770 -13.29 3.80 14.61
C GLU A 770 -12.38 2.75 15.28
N HIS A 771 -12.33 1.51 14.77
CA HIS A 771 -11.44 0.45 15.27
C HIS A 771 -9.98 0.66 14.80
N THR A 772 -9.22 1.55 15.45
CA THR A 772 -7.91 1.98 14.89
C THR A 772 -6.73 1.05 15.16
N ILE A 773 -6.90 -0.04 15.91
CA ILE A 773 -5.81 -0.93 16.39
C ILE A 773 -6.28 -2.39 16.38
N PHE A 774 -5.41 -3.32 16.01
CA PHE A 774 -5.64 -4.75 16.22
C PHE A 774 -5.49 -5.10 17.71
N LEU A 775 -6.60 -5.27 18.42
CA LEU A 775 -6.61 -5.72 19.81
C LEU A 775 -6.90 -7.22 19.89
N ASN A 776 -5.88 -7.98 20.29
CA ASN A 776 -5.99 -9.38 20.71
C ASN A 776 -5.69 -9.50 22.21
N ASP A 777 -5.84 -10.72 22.72
CA ASP A 777 -5.68 -11.01 24.14
C ASP A 777 -4.25 -10.72 24.65
N GLU A 778 -3.23 -10.88 23.80
CA GLU A 778 -1.83 -10.52 24.10
C GLU A 778 -1.67 -9.00 24.31
N ASN A 779 -2.14 -8.19 23.36
CA ASN A 779 -2.08 -6.73 23.42
C ASN A 779 -2.89 -6.16 24.58
N ILE A 780 -4.09 -6.71 24.83
CA ILE A 780 -4.95 -6.31 25.94
C ILE A 780 -4.29 -6.67 27.28
N SER A 781 -3.78 -7.89 27.42
CA SER A 781 -3.07 -8.32 28.63
C SER A 781 -1.84 -7.47 28.91
N TYR A 782 -1.07 -7.12 27.88
CA TYR A 782 0.05 -6.20 28.00
C TYR A 782 -0.40 -4.81 28.48
N LEU A 783 -1.38 -4.19 27.82
CA LEU A 783 -1.89 -2.86 28.16
C LEU A 783 -2.44 -2.76 29.59
N LEU A 784 -3.19 -3.77 30.03
CA LEU A 784 -3.70 -3.88 31.40
C LEU A 784 -2.56 -4.01 32.41
N THR A 785 -1.64 -4.94 32.16
CA THR A 785 -0.51 -5.25 33.04
C THR A 785 0.42 -4.04 33.23
N GLN A 786 0.75 -3.32 32.14
CA GLN A 786 1.59 -2.11 32.21
C GLN A 786 0.93 -0.96 32.99
N ASN A 787 -0.40 -0.94 33.08
CA ASN A 787 -1.16 0.08 33.78
C ASN A 787 -1.73 -0.39 35.13
N GLY A 788 -1.17 -1.47 35.70
CA GLY A 788 -1.47 -1.90 37.06
C GLY A 788 -2.78 -2.66 37.23
N PHE A 789 -3.27 -3.35 36.19
CA PHE A 789 -4.41 -4.26 36.29
C PHE A 789 -3.99 -5.73 36.20
N GLU A 790 -4.62 -6.56 37.04
CA GLU A 790 -4.57 -8.02 36.99
C GLU A 790 -5.84 -8.53 36.31
N ILE A 791 -5.73 -9.46 35.36
CA ILE A 791 -6.90 -10.12 34.76
C ILE A 791 -7.38 -11.22 35.72
N ILE A 792 -8.60 -11.06 36.24
CA ILE A 792 -9.26 -12.03 37.11
C ILE A 792 -9.93 -13.13 36.30
N ARG A 793 -10.56 -12.77 35.17
CA ARG A 793 -11.24 -13.72 34.30
C ARG A 793 -11.42 -13.20 32.87
N ILE A 794 -11.40 -14.12 31.92
CA ILE A 794 -11.76 -13.89 30.51
C ILE A 794 -12.96 -14.78 30.18
N HIS A 795 -13.95 -14.23 29.47
CA HIS A 795 -15.17 -14.91 29.04
C HIS A 795 -15.32 -14.76 27.52
N TYR A 796 -15.11 -15.84 26.78
CA TYR A 796 -15.33 -15.86 25.33
C TYR A 796 -16.81 -16.11 25.01
N TYR A 797 -17.46 -15.15 24.35
CA TYR A 797 -18.80 -15.34 23.80
C TYR A 797 -18.70 -15.85 22.35
N GLU A 798 -18.82 -17.17 22.21
CA GLU A 798 -18.72 -17.91 20.95
C GLU A 798 -17.48 -17.50 20.15
N LYS A 799 -17.65 -16.91 18.95
CA LYS A 799 -16.57 -16.33 18.13
C LYS A 799 -16.74 -14.82 17.91
N HIS A 800 -17.60 -14.18 18.70
CA HIS A 800 -18.09 -12.81 18.45
C HIS A 800 -17.41 -11.77 19.35
N SER A 801 -17.40 -11.99 20.66
CA SER A 801 -16.83 -11.04 21.63
C SER A 801 -16.03 -11.74 22.74
N VAL A 802 -15.15 -10.98 23.39
CA VAL A 802 -14.40 -11.38 24.58
C VAL A 802 -14.69 -10.39 25.69
N LEU A 803 -15.13 -10.89 26.85
CA LEU A 803 -15.38 -10.12 28.06
C LEU A 803 -14.24 -10.33 29.07
N TYR A 804 -13.61 -9.24 29.45
CA TYR A 804 -12.56 -9.15 30.45
C TYR A 804 -13.13 -8.69 31.78
N HIS A 805 -12.75 -9.38 32.86
CA HIS A 805 -12.85 -8.90 34.22
C HIS A 805 -11.44 -8.78 34.79
N CYS A 806 -11.08 -7.56 35.20
CA CYS A 806 -9.77 -7.24 35.75
C CYS A 806 -9.89 -6.38 37.02
N LYS A 807 -8.89 -6.46 37.88
CA LYS A 807 -8.84 -5.80 39.19
C LYS A 807 -7.61 -4.91 39.30
N LYS A 808 -7.76 -3.78 40.00
CA LYS A 808 -6.67 -2.84 40.26
C LYS A 808 -5.63 -3.46 41.22
N MET A 809 -4.39 -3.56 40.77
CA MET A 809 -3.26 -4.03 41.59
C MET A 809 -2.80 -2.97 42.59
N LYS A 810 -2.41 -3.42 43.79
CA LYS A 810 -1.80 -2.55 44.80
C LYS A 810 -0.40 -2.13 44.39
N VAL A 811 -0.07 -0.86 44.64
CA VAL A 811 1.19 -0.23 44.22
C VAL A 811 2.39 -1.01 44.76
N GLY A 812 3.29 -1.44 43.87
CA GLY A 812 4.53 -2.15 44.22
C GLY A 812 4.53 -3.66 43.99
N VAL A 813 3.45 -4.25 43.45
CA VAL A 813 3.43 -5.67 43.05
C VAL A 813 3.88 -5.81 41.60
N THR A 814 4.98 -6.53 41.37
CA THR A 814 5.45 -6.87 40.01
C THR A 814 4.59 -7.97 39.40
N PRO A 815 4.19 -7.91 38.12
CA PRO A 815 3.33 -8.92 37.52
C PRO A 815 4.04 -10.28 37.39
N LEU A 816 3.46 -11.30 38.02
CA LEU A 816 3.69 -12.70 37.67
C LEU A 816 2.52 -13.16 36.79
N LEU A 817 2.81 -13.51 35.54
CA LEU A 817 1.84 -14.16 34.64
C LEU A 817 1.54 -15.58 35.16
N SER A 818 0.54 -15.70 36.04
CA SER A 818 -0.03 -16.97 36.47
C SER A 818 -1.46 -17.11 35.96
N LEU A 819 -1.60 -17.46 34.67
CA LEU A 819 -2.85 -17.97 34.14
C LEU A 819 -3.09 -19.38 34.72
N SER A 820 -4.33 -19.67 35.13
CA SER A 820 -4.71 -20.96 35.71
C SER A 820 -4.67 -22.09 34.66
N PRO A 821 -4.24 -23.32 35.01
CA PRO A 821 -4.02 -24.39 34.02
C PRO A 821 -5.27 -24.95 33.30
N ASP A 822 -6.48 -24.57 33.69
CA ASP A 822 -7.72 -25.22 33.24
C ASP A 822 -8.27 -24.71 31.89
N ASP A 823 -7.70 -23.63 31.33
CA ASP A 823 -7.95 -23.21 29.94
C ASP A 823 -6.64 -23.24 29.15
N SER A 824 -6.50 -24.21 28.24
CA SER A 824 -5.23 -24.52 27.57
C SER A 824 -4.87 -23.54 26.45
N TYR A 825 -4.36 -22.35 26.81
CA TYR A 825 -3.62 -21.49 25.89
C TYR A 825 -2.12 -21.57 26.14
N ASN A 826 -1.38 -22.13 25.17
CA ASN A 826 0.07 -22.04 25.12
C ASN A 826 0.47 -20.59 24.81
N VAL A 827 0.70 -19.78 25.85
CA VAL A 827 1.25 -18.41 25.71
C VAL A 827 2.77 -18.45 25.48
N GLY A 828 3.17 -19.12 24.40
CA GLY A 828 4.34 -18.70 23.65
C GLY A 828 3.86 -17.74 22.57
N PHE A 829 4.60 -16.67 22.29
CA PHE A 829 4.32 -15.78 21.16
C PHE A 829 4.22 -16.61 19.87
N GLN A 830 2.99 -16.89 19.43
CA GLN A 830 2.78 -17.39 18.08
C GLN A 830 3.14 -16.23 17.16
N ILE A 831 4.04 -16.47 16.20
CA ILE A 831 4.43 -15.47 15.20
C ILE A 831 3.30 -15.40 14.17
N THR A 832 2.11 -14.98 14.61
CA THR A 832 0.93 -14.78 13.80
C THR A 832 1.22 -13.64 12.86
N ASN A 833 1.41 -13.96 11.58
CA ASN A 833 1.73 -12.99 10.56
C ASN A 833 0.47 -12.17 10.22
N TYR A 834 0.15 -11.17 11.05
CA TYR A 834 -1.00 -10.29 10.88
C TYR A 834 -1.05 -9.64 9.49
N LYS A 835 0.12 -9.38 8.88
CA LYS A 835 0.21 -8.83 7.52
C LYS A 835 -0.13 -9.86 6.44
N TYR A 836 0.23 -11.13 6.62
CA TYR A 836 -0.24 -12.22 5.76
C TYR A 836 -1.76 -12.35 5.86
N ASN A 837 -2.31 -12.40 7.08
CA ASN A 837 -3.75 -12.48 7.30
C ASN A 837 -4.50 -11.29 6.69
N PHE A 838 -3.98 -10.08 6.87
CA PHE A 838 -4.50 -8.85 6.27
C PHE A 838 -4.58 -8.99 4.74
N THR A 839 -3.51 -9.48 4.12
CA THR A 839 -3.42 -9.67 2.67
C THR A 839 -4.35 -10.79 2.18
N SER A 840 -4.31 -11.96 2.83
CA SER A 840 -5.10 -13.14 2.47
C SER A 840 -6.60 -12.89 2.54
N ILE A 841 -7.09 -12.25 3.61
CA ILE A 841 -8.52 -11.99 3.77
C ILE A 841 -8.99 -10.90 2.80
N THR A 842 -8.17 -9.86 2.58
CA THR A 842 -8.48 -8.83 1.56
C THR A 842 -8.59 -9.44 0.16
N GLU A 843 -7.70 -10.37 -0.20
CA GLU A 843 -7.74 -11.02 -1.51
C GLU A 843 -8.96 -11.95 -1.67
N GLN A 844 -9.35 -12.68 -0.61
CA GLN A 844 -10.59 -13.46 -0.60
C GLN A 844 -11.84 -12.58 -0.78
N TYR A 845 -11.85 -11.38 -0.17
CA TYR A 845 -12.94 -10.42 -0.37
C TYR A 845 -13.00 -9.90 -1.80
N LYS A 846 -11.87 -9.66 -2.48
CA LYS A 846 -11.86 -9.31 -3.91
C LYS A 846 -12.41 -10.44 -4.78
N GLN A 847 -12.00 -11.68 -4.56
CA GLN A 847 -12.50 -12.85 -5.30
C GLN A 847 -14.03 -13.04 -5.11
N PHE A 848 -14.52 -12.80 -3.90
CA PHE A 848 -15.97 -12.77 -3.63
C PHE A 848 -16.67 -11.64 -4.39
N ILE A 849 -16.09 -10.43 -4.43
CA ILE A 849 -16.61 -9.29 -5.18
C ILE A 849 -16.61 -9.54 -6.69
N GLU A 850 -15.56 -10.14 -7.24
CA GLU A 850 -15.51 -10.56 -8.65
C GLU A 850 -16.66 -11.54 -8.96
N THR A 851 -16.85 -12.56 -8.12
CA THR A 851 -17.97 -13.52 -8.23
C THR A 851 -19.34 -12.82 -8.13
N CYS A 852 -19.48 -11.83 -7.25
CA CYS A 852 -20.70 -11.03 -7.15
C CYS A 852 -20.95 -10.20 -8.42
N ASN A 853 -19.94 -9.46 -8.87
CA ASN A 853 -19.99 -8.60 -10.06
C ASN A 853 -20.37 -9.41 -11.31
N GLU A 854 -19.76 -10.59 -11.51
CA GLU A 854 -20.12 -11.51 -12.60
C GLU A 854 -21.61 -11.86 -12.56
N LYS A 855 -22.13 -12.28 -11.41
CA LYS A 855 -23.55 -12.67 -11.25
C LYS A 855 -24.53 -11.51 -11.45
N ILE A 856 -24.21 -10.30 -10.97
CA ILE A 856 -25.14 -9.15 -11.01
C ILE A 856 -25.08 -8.37 -12.32
N SER A 857 -23.96 -8.44 -13.06
CA SER A 857 -23.73 -7.65 -14.29
C SER A 857 -24.77 -7.82 -15.41
N ASN A 858 -25.47 -8.96 -15.45
CA ASN A 858 -26.41 -9.33 -16.52
C ASN A 858 -27.77 -9.83 -15.98
N THR A 859 -28.07 -9.60 -14.70
CA THR A 859 -29.32 -10.07 -14.09
C THR A 859 -30.49 -9.12 -14.38
N THR A 860 -31.70 -9.67 -14.41
CA THR A 860 -32.96 -8.89 -14.42
C THR A 860 -33.67 -8.88 -13.06
N LYS A 861 -33.12 -9.60 -12.07
CA LYS A 861 -33.61 -9.62 -10.69
C LYS A 861 -33.19 -8.34 -9.96
N ASN A 862 -33.97 -7.93 -8.95
CA ASN A 862 -33.50 -6.87 -8.05
C ASN A 862 -32.35 -7.41 -7.18
N VAL A 863 -31.29 -6.63 -7.03
CA VAL A 863 -30.08 -6.98 -6.26
C VAL A 863 -30.02 -6.12 -5.01
N TYR A 864 -29.84 -6.75 -3.85
CA TYR A 864 -29.67 -6.06 -2.58
C TYR A 864 -28.42 -6.53 -1.83
N LEU A 865 -27.80 -5.63 -1.08
CA LEU A 865 -26.84 -5.96 -0.04
C LEU A 865 -27.57 -6.17 1.28
N PHE A 866 -27.16 -7.10 2.13
CA PHE A 866 -27.69 -7.20 3.50
C PHE A 866 -26.71 -6.62 4.52
N GLY A 867 -27.20 -5.78 5.44
CA GLY A 867 -26.48 -5.12 6.52
C GLY A 867 -25.92 -3.75 6.12
N ALA A 868 -26.40 -2.67 6.75
CA ALA A 868 -25.81 -1.33 6.61
C ALA A 868 -24.67 -1.18 7.64
N SER A 869 -23.53 -1.80 7.33
CA SER A 869 -22.38 -1.93 8.23
C SER A 869 -21.04 -1.71 7.51
N TYR A 870 -19.94 -1.78 8.24
CA TYR A 870 -18.59 -1.58 7.72
C TYR A 870 -18.24 -2.61 6.64
N ASN A 871 -18.67 -3.87 6.81
CA ASN A 871 -18.48 -4.92 5.82
C ASN A 871 -19.02 -4.50 4.44
N THR A 872 -20.20 -3.88 4.42
CA THR A 872 -20.81 -3.37 3.19
C THR A 872 -20.07 -2.16 2.63
N GLN A 873 -19.60 -1.22 3.47
CA GLN A 873 -18.71 -0.14 2.99
C GLN A 873 -17.42 -0.70 2.37
N ILE A 874 -16.82 -1.77 2.93
CA ILE A 874 -15.63 -2.40 2.37
C ILE A 874 -15.91 -3.07 1.03
N LEU A 875 -17.02 -3.83 0.89
CA LEU A 875 -17.39 -4.45 -0.38
C LEU A 875 -17.46 -3.42 -1.50
N LEU A 876 -18.11 -2.28 -1.23
CA LEU A 876 -18.24 -1.18 -2.18
C LEU A 876 -16.88 -0.51 -2.47
N LEU A 877 -16.03 -0.33 -1.46
CA LEU A 877 -14.66 0.21 -1.61
C LEU A 877 -13.71 -0.70 -2.39
N LEU A 878 -13.87 -2.02 -2.27
CA LEU A 878 -13.05 -3.02 -2.97
C LEU A 878 -13.56 -3.33 -4.39
N GLY A 879 -14.57 -2.61 -4.89
CA GLY A 879 -14.98 -2.63 -6.30
C GLY A 879 -16.28 -3.38 -6.61
N LEU A 880 -17.18 -3.56 -5.64
CA LEU A 880 -18.52 -4.07 -5.92
C LEU A 880 -19.34 -3.02 -6.70
N GLN A 881 -19.91 -3.42 -7.84
CA GLN A 881 -20.59 -2.54 -8.80
C GLN A 881 -21.90 -1.97 -8.25
N VAL A 882 -21.82 -0.76 -7.70
CA VAL A 882 -22.93 -0.04 -7.04
C VAL A 882 -24.11 0.20 -7.98
N GLU A 883 -23.83 0.43 -9.25
CA GLU A 883 -24.80 0.66 -10.33
C GLU A 883 -25.77 -0.52 -10.55
N ASN A 884 -25.36 -1.74 -10.17
CA ASN A 884 -26.15 -2.96 -10.30
C ASN A 884 -26.89 -3.34 -9.01
N ILE A 885 -26.96 -2.43 -8.01
CA ILE A 885 -27.52 -2.70 -6.68
C ILE A 885 -28.66 -1.73 -6.37
N ASN A 886 -29.85 -2.26 -6.09
CA ASN A 886 -31.06 -1.48 -5.80
C ASN A 886 -31.07 -0.86 -4.40
N GLY A 887 -30.30 -1.40 -3.44
CA GLY A 887 -30.18 -0.86 -2.09
C GLY A 887 -29.58 -1.83 -1.08
N ILE A 888 -29.68 -1.45 0.19
CA ILE A 888 -29.19 -2.23 1.34
C ILE A 888 -30.39 -2.63 2.21
N LEU A 889 -30.42 -3.84 2.75
CA LEU A 889 -31.43 -4.32 3.70
C LEU A 889 -30.84 -4.27 5.11
N ASP A 890 -31.55 -3.71 6.10
CA ASP A 890 -31.10 -3.76 7.50
C ASP A 890 -32.29 -3.94 8.45
N ASN A 891 -32.12 -4.79 9.47
CA ASN A 891 -33.13 -5.05 10.50
C ASN A 891 -33.36 -3.84 11.43
N CYS A 892 -32.41 -2.90 11.50
CA CYS A 892 -32.46 -1.74 12.38
C CYS A 892 -33.39 -0.65 11.82
N LYS A 893 -34.56 -0.50 12.44
CA LYS A 893 -35.61 0.47 12.06
C LYS A 893 -35.12 1.92 11.97
N THR A 894 -34.13 2.32 12.76
CA THR A 894 -33.60 3.70 12.75
C THR A 894 -32.65 3.99 11.58
N LYS A 895 -32.20 2.96 10.84
CA LYS A 895 -31.44 3.10 9.59
C LYS A 895 -32.34 3.10 8.36
N GLN A 896 -33.49 2.43 8.40
CA GLN A 896 -34.41 2.30 7.26
C GLN A 896 -34.87 3.68 6.75
N GLY A 897 -34.90 3.85 5.43
CA GLY A 897 -35.20 5.11 4.74
C GLY A 897 -34.00 6.07 4.58
N LYS A 898 -32.91 5.88 5.35
CA LYS A 898 -31.65 6.66 5.22
C LYS A 898 -30.73 6.09 4.14
N TYR A 899 -29.59 6.73 3.91
CA TYR A 899 -28.52 6.31 3.00
C TYR A 899 -27.27 5.86 3.77
N LEU A 900 -26.51 4.90 3.23
CA LEU A 900 -25.23 4.50 3.79
C LEU A 900 -24.20 5.61 3.59
N TYR A 901 -23.49 6.03 4.65
CA TYR A 901 -22.50 7.10 4.55
C TYR A 901 -21.41 6.79 3.50
N GLY A 902 -21.13 7.75 2.60
CA GLY A 902 -20.23 7.61 1.47
C GLY A 902 -20.87 7.11 0.17
N PHE A 903 -22.09 6.56 0.19
CA PHE A 903 -22.68 5.86 -0.95
C PHE A 903 -24.14 6.29 -1.23
N ASN A 904 -24.53 6.32 -2.50
CA ASN A 904 -25.91 6.55 -2.91
C ASN A 904 -26.75 5.25 -2.87
N LEU A 905 -26.77 4.59 -1.70
CA LEU A 905 -27.54 3.37 -1.46
C LEU A 905 -28.47 3.59 -0.27
N GLN A 906 -29.78 3.52 -0.52
CA GLN A 906 -30.80 3.63 0.51
C GLN A 906 -30.94 2.31 1.29
N ILE A 907 -31.22 2.41 2.59
CA ILE A 907 -31.51 1.27 3.46
C ILE A 907 -33.02 0.99 3.47
N PHE A 908 -33.40 -0.25 3.19
CA PHE A 908 -34.76 -0.75 3.15
C PHE A 908 -35.03 -1.79 4.24
N ASP A 909 -36.32 -2.04 4.49
CA ASP A 909 -36.77 -3.14 5.34
C ASP A 909 -36.63 -4.48 4.59
N PRO A 910 -36.01 -5.53 5.17
CA PRO A 910 -35.94 -6.88 4.59
C PRO A 910 -37.28 -7.47 4.14
N LEU A 911 -38.41 -6.99 4.67
CA LEU A 911 -39.75 -7.34 4.18
C LEU A 911 -39.97 -7.06 2.68
N ILE A 912 -39.16 -6.18 2.06
CA ILE A 912 -39.17 -5.93 0.60
C ILE A 912 -38.87 -7.19 -0.24
N LEU A 913 -38.18 -8.19 0.33
CA LEU A 913 -37.92 -9.46 -0.35
C LEU A 913 -39.19 -10.30 -0.57
N LYS A 914 -40.28 -10.02 0.16
CA LYS A 914 -41.51 -10.81 0.09
C LYS A 914 -42.18 -10.69 -1.29
N ASN A 915 -42.34 -11.82 -1.97
CA ASN A 915 -42.93 -11.96 -3.31
C ASN A 915 -42.14 -11.32 -4.47
N ASN A 916 -40.89 -10.89 -4.26
CA ASN A 916 -40.03 -10.39 -5.34
C ASN A 916 -38.95 -11.42 -5.71
N ASP A 917 -38.64 -11.56 -7.00
CA ASP A 917 -37.46 -12.31 -7.43
C ASP A 917 -36.21 -11.43 -7.27
N CYS A 918 -35.30 -11.86 -6.41
CA CYS A 918 -34.21 -11.04 -5.90
C CYS A 918 -32.94 -11.86 -5.69
N ILE A 919 -31.81 -11.16 -5.82
CA ILE A 919 -30.49 -11.60 -5.39
C ILE A 919 -30.13 -10.82 -4.12
N VAL A 920 -29.61 -11.49 -3.10
CA VAL A 920 -29.06 -10.86 -1.89
C VAL A 920 -27.60 -11.24 -1.74
N ILE A 921 -26.71 -10.24 -1.78
CA ILE A 921 -25.29 -10.39 -1.46
C ILE A 921 -25.15 -10.35 0.07
N LEU A 922 -24.63 -11.42 0.67
CA LEU A 922 -24.59 -11.61 2.11
C LEU A 922 -23.16 -11.85 2.62
N GLN A 923 -22.50 -10.78 3.07
CA GLN A 923 -21.18 -10.88 3.69
C GLN A 923 -21.06 -10.01 4.95
N ASN A 924 -21.75 -10.42 6.00
CA ASN A 924 -21.71 -9.86 7.36
C ASN A 924 -20.91 -10.75 8.34
N GLY A 925 -20.03 -11.62 7.86
CA GLY A 925 -19.20 -12.49 8.70
C GLY A 925 -20.04 -13.37 9.62
N TYR A 926 -19.88 -13.24 10.94
CA TYR A 926 -20.51 -14.11 11.93
C TYR A 926 -22.05 -14.15 11.85
N TYR A 927 -22.69 -13.06 11.42
CA TYR A 927 -24.16 -12.98 11.34
C TYR A 927 -24.75 -13.66 10.09
N ASN A 928 -23.94 -14.13 9.14
CA ASN A 928 -24.41 -14.71 7.87
C ASN A 928 -25.44 -15.84 8.09
N ASN A 929 -25.21 -16.73 9.06
CA ASN A 929 -26.14 -17.84 9.31
C ASN A 929 -27.50 -17.38 9.85
N GLU A 930 -27.55 -16.38 10.75
CA GLU A 930 -28.83 -15.84 11.26
C GLU A 930 -29.60 -15.13 10.14
N ILE A 931 -28.90 -14.33 9.34
CA ILE A 931 -29.48 -13.55 8.23
C ILE A 931 -29.94 -14.47 7.08
N MET A 932 -29.17 -15.50 6.72
CA MET A 932 -29.53 -16.46 5.67
C MET A 932 -30.83 -17.20 6.02
N ASN A 933 -30.96 -17.66 7.28
CA ASN A 933 -32.19 -18.26 7.78
C ASN A 933 -33.38 -17.26 7.74
N GLN A 934 -33.15 -15.99 8.11
CA GLN A 934 -34.17 -14.94 8.01
C GLN A 934 -34.64 -14.74 6.55
N ILE A 935 -33.71 -14.63 5.59
CA ILE A 935 -34.04 -14.44 4.17
C ILE A 935 -34.86 -15.62 3.65
N GLN A 936 -34.42 -16.86 3.91
CA GLN A 936 -35.12 -18.07 3.46
C GLN A 936 -36.54 -18.19 4.05
N LEU A 937 -36.74 -17.77 5.31
CA LEU A 937 -38.07 -17.73 5.93
C LEU A 937 -38.97 -16.62 5.37
N LEU A 938 -38.39 -15.50 4.91
CA LEU A 938 -39.13 -14.39 4.28
C LEU A 938 -39.51 -14.70 2.82
N ASN A 939 -38.59 -15.29 2.06
CA ASN A 939 -38.77 -15.71 0.68
C ASN A 939 -37.77 -16.82 0.31
N GLY A 940 -38.24 -18.07 0.27
CA GLY A 940 -37.42 -19.23 -0.09
C GLY A 940 -36.92 -19.26 -1.55
N ASN A 941 -37.38 -18.36 -2.42
CA ASN A 941 -36.91 -18.22 -3.79
C ASN A 941 -35.79 -17.16 -3.95
N THR A 942 -35.47 -16.41 -2.89
CA THR A 942 -34.38 -15.42 -2.95
C THR A 942 -33.04 -16.12 -3.12
N GLU A 943 -32.31 -15.72 -4.16
CA GLU A 943 -30.95 -16.20 -4.42
C GLU A 943 -29.98 -15.46 -3.50
N ILE A 944 -29.12 -16.20 -2.79
CA ILE A 944 -28.14 -15.63 -1.86
C ILE A 944 -26.74 -15.88 -2.42
N ILE A 945 -25.91 -14.85 -2.46
CA ILE A 945 -24.48 -14.89 -2.83
C ILE A 945 -23.63 -14.69 -1.58
#